data_AF-A0A3S5BYU0-F1
#
_entry.id   AF-A0A3S5BYU0-F1
#
_cell.length_a   1.000
_cell.length_b   1.000
_cell.length_c   1.000
_cell.angle_alpha   90.00
_cell.angle_beta   90.00
_cell.angle_gamma   90.00
#
_symmetry.space_group_name_H-M   'P 1'
#
loop_
_entity.id
_entity.type
_entity.pdbx_description
1 polymer ?
#
loop_
_entity_poly.entity_id
_entity_poly.type
_entity_poly.pdbx_seq_one_letter_code
_entity_poly.pdbx_strand_id
1 'polypeptide(L)'
;MDRLFDINQTVAPSWTDGTEWVHDTNPANEVENVYRRIYSDSEEGNPDYRLAPGDRFYIGAAKDAIADWTPRTLPWTFDISAGRAGDRLEFHFGLQVGENDIDTTLTEHSPFIQNVTGDFILVGANHQSFTGIKAKDSDPVLKLTQANTGGAVYGALLNNTGLIDTQGYALTDWEFRKLRFNDIEIKSLDIPSGSSNVSTQDFNISGSGDIGIAIRSGHVDMEVIGGKITNQNHGYSNNQTLLHGLEIEEGGEAIVREVKTKGFSGTGYKFKCPVDVKRLTSTRDGAGLEFQEYSTARYCMVSWTRQLAGDSFAYYFPKGGELNNCGCNLDEVGGLGVVVAGEGATVIINGGDYRAHLPLPFLSALGACTFILNNVMLNGVLYNETVELEEGEAWRSEKATVTVDAMEVAANKTLSLPYQHIPEMVDAIAVQGSQTPFKTVITLPTDARIACTPDGTLRYIPGTAWLHLDPGESAVDYFRYSTPELIYMHKFIINGSEEVGPKVVQPNAFSGSGWTNNNGVYTTTGTSNSLTASYAFEEGEIYQVILNLSERSSGSVMPKLGAAIPKYSHAIEGYEVWLIRAPANTTQIEITASGYKGTVQNIYVQKLIRTEAPALPELSATVDGSTANIEWELIPVTRLRDTYTADVHIQNQELDQEVDAGYVNDDETLSYLFENVWCSGKRKGISLYGCESLEVDGFKCTGGFDGQLDTWIVGIQADLYHPYAKVQQLGNITIDLGLDSNYGNYEAEKGNSDPVVINGAYSGYESYLYSAHLYNVDLANGSDANGDLKKRVEINNGRLEGACKTLRTHKHGSLVAANCEVIQGYGTREVFSVQHSPAYQEIWNCTVDGVRCVSTTQMNEQKKDANYFYEGRGLLGGNRSSVEVLKTYPTLDALNRFTMTDMQFQVSSDNGSTWSDLTVDNVDLPGVIGCFKRSVSFSSGTYEIRCRCFNGALIGAWSNTVSITI
;
A
#
# COMPACT_ATOMS: atom_id res chain seq x y z
N MET A 1 -34.06 -45.14 23.08
CA MET A 1 -35.47 -45.03 22.68
C MET A 1 -35.50 -44.22 21.40
N ASP A 2 -36.28 -44.65 20.42
CA ASP A 2 -36.30 -44.07 19.06
C ASP A 2 -37.58 -43.24 18.90
N ARG A 3 -37.46 -41.97 18.50
CA ARG A 3 -38.59 -41.02 18.39
C ARG A 3 -38.72 -40.48 16.98
N LEU A 4 -39.94 -40.39 16.46
CA LEU A 4 -40.19 -39.89 15.10
C LEU A 4 -40.88 -38.52 15.10
N PHE A 5 -40.30 -37.59 14.34
CA PHE A 5 -40.88 -36.30 13.98
C PHE A 5 -41.18 -36.26 12.49
N ASP A 6 -42.47 -36.15 12.14
CA ASP A 6 -42.93 -36.07 10.76
C ASP A 6 -42.96 -34.60 10.28
N ILE A 7 -42.26 -34.32 9.19
CA ILE A 7 -42.21 -32.98 8.57
C ILE A 7 -43.56 -32.56 7.95
N ASN A 8 -44.44 -33.51 7.62
CA ASN A 8 -45.78 -33.23 7.09
C ASN A 8 -46.81 -32.92 8.17
N GLN A 9 -46.50 -33.22 9.44
CA GLN A 9 -47.37 -32.86 10.55
C GLN A 9 -47.15 -31.40 10.95
N THR A 10 -48.27 -30.67 11.06
CA THR A 10 -48.26 -29.20 11.26
C THR A 10 -48.79 -28.77 12.62
N VAL A 11 -49.35 -29.70 13.39
CA VAL A 11 -49.88 -29.49 14.75
C VAL A 11 -49.61 -30.77 15.55
N ALA A 12 -49.16 -30.63 16.80
CA ALA A 12 -48.98 -31.78 17.68
C ALA A 12 -50.34 -32.38 18.06
N PRO A 13 -50.51 -33.72 18.06
CA PRO A 13 -51.71 -34.34 18.59
C PRO A 13 -51.93 -33.93 20.06
N SER A 14 -53.18 -33.78 20.49
CA SER A 14 -53.51 -33.48 21.89
C SER A 14 -53.12 -34.65 22.78
N TRP A 15 -52.14 -34.42 23.64
CA TRP A 15 -51.53 -35.46 24.47
C TRP A 15 -52.41 -35.87 25.65
N THR A 16 -52.49 -37.17 25.91
CA THR A 16 -52.98 -37.72 27.18
C THR A 16 -51.80 -38.15 28.03
N ASP A 17 -51.66 -37.61 29.25
CA ASP A 17 -50.69 -38.08 30.23
C ASP A 17 -50.86 -39.60 30.43
N GLY A 18 -49.87 -40.39 30.01
CA GLY A 18 -49.80 -41.82 30.36
C GLY A 18 -49.54 -42.84 29.24
N THR A 19 -49.31 -42.46 27.97
CA THR A 19 -48.87 -43.42 26.94
C THR A 19 -47.35 -43.40 26.74
N GLU A 20 -46.75 -44.58 26.63
CA GLU A 20 -45.34 -44.74 26.29
C GLU A 20 -45.06 -44.13 24.90
N TRP A 21 -43.96 -43.38 24.79
CA TRP A 21 -43.49 -42.61 23.62
C TRP A 21 -43.31 -43.42 22.32
N VAL A 22 -43.50 -44.74 22.36
CA VAL A 22 -43.18 -45.69 21.30
C VAL A 22 -44.12 -45.57 20.09
N HIS A 23 -45.24 -44.83 20.21
CA HIS A 23 -46.28 -44.76 19.17
C HIS A 23 -46.72 -43.35 18.78
N ASP A 24 -46.10 -42.29 19.31
CA ASP A 24 -46.51 -40.90 19.03
C ASP A 24 -45.56 -40.23 18.02
N THR A 25 -45.99 -40.18 16.75
CA THR A 25 -45.38 -39.32 15.73
C THR A 25 -45.71 -37.86 16.01
N ASN A 26 -44.71 -36.98 15.99
CA ASN A 26 -44.85 -35.55 16.33
C ASN A 26 -44.51 -34.64 15.15
N PRO A 27 -45.01 -33.38 15.11
CA PRO A 27 -44.62 -32.43 14.09
C PRO A 27 -43.13 -32.05 14.23
N ALA A 28 -42.36 -32.23 13.15
CA ALA A 28 -40.99 -31.70 13.09
C ALA A 28 -40.95 -30.18 13.24
N ASN A 29 -42.07 -29.49 12.96
CA ASN A 29 -42.21 -28.06 13.17
C ASN A 29 -42.21 -27.64 14.65
N GLU A 30 -42.28 -28.54 15.63
CA GLU A 30 -42.32 -28.25 17.08
C GLU A 30 -41.36 -29.13 17.90
N VAL A 31 -40.22 -29.55 17.32
CA VAL A 31 -39.23 -30.45 17.98
C VAL A 31 -38.86 -29.98 19.39
N GLU A 32 -38.63 -28.68 19.57
CA GLU A 32 -38.27 -28.10 20.88
C GLU A 32 -39.34 -28.32 21.95
N ASN A 33 -40.62 -28.08 21.63
CA ASN A 33 -41.73 -28.23 22.59
C ASN A 33 -41.83 -29.65 23.13
N VAL A 34 -41.52 -30.64 22.29
CA VAL A 34 -41.54 -32.06 22.65
C VAL A 34 -40.25 -32.45 23.38
N TYR A 35 -39.11 -31.94 22.94
CA TYR A 35 -37.80 -32.16 23.56
C TYR A 35 -37.72 -31.61 24.99
N ARG A 36 -38.31 -30.44 25.28
CA ARG A 36 -38.24 -29.74 26.57
C ARG A 36 -39.42 -29.95 27.51
N ARG A 37 -40.36 -30.84 27.17
CA ARG A 37 -41.61 -30.93 27.93
C ARG A 37 -41.41 -31.42 29.37
N ILE A 38 -41.99 -30.70 30.33
CA ILE A 38 -41.98 -31.02 31.76
C ILE A 38 -43.38 -31.50 32.19
N TYR A 39 -43.46 -32.59 32.98
CA TYR A 39 -44.72 -33.16 33.46
C TYR A 39 -44.86 -33.04 34.99
N SER A 40 -45.68 -32.10 35.46
CA SER A 40 -46.15 -31.92 36.87
C SER A 40 -45.07 -31.79 37.97
N ASP A 41 -45.46 -31.27 39.13
CA ASP A 41 -44.58 -30.79 40.22
C ASP A 41 -43.86 -31.90 41.06
N SER A 42 -43.57 -33.07 40.48
CA SER A 42 -42.85 -34.18 41.15
C SER A 42 -41.36 -34.22 40.77
N GLU A 43 -40.53 -35.07 41.39
CA GLU A 43 -39.12 -35.29 40.99
C GLU A 43 -38.95 -35.70 39.50
N GLU A 44 -40.05 -36.10 38.83
CA GLU A 44 -40.15 -36.30 37.37
C GLU A 44 -40.23 -34.99 36.55
N GLY A 45 -40.16 -33.83 37.19
CA GLY A 45 -40.18 -32.50 36.57
C GLY A 45 -38.83 -32.06 35.96
N ASN A 46 -37.78 -32.89 36.07
CA ASN A 46 -36.53 -32.68 35.35
C ASN A 46 -36.70 -33.18 33.90
N PRO A 47 -36.56 -32.35 32.86
CA PRO A 47 -36.60 -32.80 31.45
C PRO A 47 -35.58 -33.92 31.16
N ASP A 48 -34.49 -34.02 31.92
CA ASP A 48 -33.50 -35.11 31.81
C ASP A 48 -34.09 -36.49 32.20
N TYR A 49 -35.14 -36.57 33.03
CA TYR A 49 -35.66 -37.83 33.58
C TYR A 49 -36.20 -38.81 32.52
N ARG A 50 -36.65 -38.29 31.37
CA ARG A 50 -37.21 -39.08 30.26
C ARG A 50 -36.25 -39.26 29.09
N LEU A 51 -34.99 -38.84 29.25
CA LEU A 51 -33.95 -38.90 28.23
C LEU A 51 -32.79 -39.73 28.74
N ALA A 52 -32.43 -40.78 27.99
CA ALA A 52 -31.28 -41.60 28.28
C ALA A 52 -30.14 -41.27 27.30
N PRO A 53 -28.87 -41.32 27.75
CA PRO A 53 -27.74 -41.34 26.83
C PRO A 53 -27.93 -42.41 25.74
N GLY A 54 -27.70 -42.05 24.48
CA GLY A 54 -27.90 -42.94 23.33
C GLY A 54 -29.33 -42.94 22.75
N ASP A 55 -30.25 -42.12 23.26
CA ASP A 55 -31.58 -41.94 22.65
C ASP A 55 -31.46 -41.31 21.25
N ARG A 56 -32.35 -41.74 20.34
CA ARG A 56 -32.36 -41.33 18.93
C ARG A 56 -33.65 -40.63 18.55
N PHE A 57 -33.51 -39.57 17.76
CA PHE A 57 -34.60 -38.73 17.27
C PHE A 57 -34.52 -38.66 15.76
N TYR A 58 -35.51 -39.21 15.08
CA TYR A 58 -35.68 -39.25 13.64
C TYR A 58 -36.56 -38.10 13.18
N ILE A 59 -36.07 -37.25 12.29
CA ILE A 59 -36.76 -36.07 11.76
C ILE A 59 -36.87 -36.28 10.24
N GLY A 60 -38.07 -36.60 9.75
CA GLY A 60 -38.26 -37.02 8.37
C GLY A 60 -39.72 -37.16 7.95
N ALA A 61 -39.98 -37.74 6.78
CA ALA A 61 -41.33 -38.08 6.31
C ALA A 61 -41.34 -39.47 5.66
N ALA A 62 -42.54 -39.98 5.36
CA ALA A 62 -42.73 -41.15 4.51
C ALA A 62 -42.36 -40.86 3.04
N LYS A 63 -41.87 -41.89 2.34
CA LYS A 63 -41.32 -41.86 0.96
C LYS A 63 -42.20 -41.16 -0.08
N ASP A 64 -43.52 -41.19 0.08
CA ASP A 64 -44.46 -40.76 -0.95
C ASP A 64 -44.97 -39.31 -0.76
N ALA A 65 -44.48 -38.58 0.25
CA ALA A 65 -44.97 -37.25 0.64
C ALA A 65 -43.82 -36.26 0.95
N ILE A 66 -42.76 -36.26 0.14
CA ILE A 66 -41.53 -35.48 0.41
C ILE A 66 -41.59 -34.10 -0.27
N ALA A 67 -41.41 -33.02 0.51
CA ALA A 67 -41.20 -31.67 0.00
C ALA A 67 -40.17 -30.92 0.84
N ASP A 68 -39.44 -29.98 0.23
CA ASP A 68 -38.61 -29.02 0.96
C ASP A 68 -39.48 -28.22 1.94
N TRP A 69 -38.95 -27.90 3.11
CA TRP A 69 -39.74 -27.35 4.21
C TRP A 69 -38.97 -26.31 5.02
N THR A 70 -39.70 -25.54 5.82
CA THR A 70 -39.16 -24.49 6.70
C THR A 70 -39.80 -24.68 8.09
N PRO A 71 -39.01 -24.79 9.17
CA PRO A 71 -39.52 -24.89 10.53
C PRO A 71 -40.40 -23.68 10.89
N ARG A 72 -41.52 -23.91 11.57
CA ARG A 72 -42.44 -22.83 12.00
C ARG A 72 -42.10 -22.27 13.38
N THR A 73 -41.63 -23.10 14.30
CA THR A 73 -41.15 -22.66 15.61
C THR A 73 -39.64 -22.63 15.59
N LEU A 74 -39.05 -21.44 15.67
CA LEU A 74 -37.62 -21.20 15.75
C LEU A 74 -37.34 -20.24 16.93
N PRO A 75 -36.16 -20.32 17.58
CA PRO A 75 -35.13 -21.35 17.39
C PRO A 75 -35.53 -22.70 18.02
N TRP A 76 -34.87 -23.79 17.63
CA TRP A 76 -34.89 -25.03 18.39
C TRP A 76 -33.72 -25.07 19.35
N THR A 77 -34.00 -25.15 20.65
CA THR A 77 -32.95 -25.08 21.66
C THR A 77 -32.66 -26.44 22.28
N PHE A 78 -31.40 -26.86 22.18
CA PHE A 78 -30.87 -28.15 22.63
C PHE A 78 -29.93 -27.92 23.82
N ASP A 79 -30.50 -27.85 25.02
CA ASP A 79 -29.81 -27.51 26.28
C ASP A 79 -29.96 -28.57 27.38
N ILE A 80 -30.41 -29.78 27.04
CA ILE A 80 -30.58 -30.88 27.99
C ILE A 80 -29.27 -31.66 28.16
N SER A 81 -28.82 -31.82 29.41
CA SER A 81 -27.50 -32.38 29.75
C SER A 81 -27.42 -33.91 29.81
N ALA A 82 -28.45 -34.62 29.33
CA ALA A 82 -28.58 -36.07 29.46
C ALA A 82 -27.55 -36.90 28.66
N GLY A 83 -26.88 -36.33 27.66
CA GLY A 83 -25.86 -37.04 26.85
C GLY A 83 -24.52 -37.20 27.60
N ARG A 84 -23.76 -38.26 27.29
CA ARG A 84 -22.41 -38.50 27.83
C ARG A 84 -21.44 -39.02 26.77
N ALA A 85 -20.15 -38.96 27.06
CA ALA A 85 -19.11 -39.51 26.19
C ALA A 85 -19.41 -40.97 25.82
N GLY A 86 -19.45 -41.28 24.52
CA GLY A 86 -19.76 -42.62 23.98
C GLY A 86 -21.25 -42.92 23.75
N ASP A 87 -22.16 -42.22 24.44
CA ASP A 87 -23.61 -42.40 24.34
C ASP A 87 -24.29 -41.01 24.10
N ARG A 88 -24.04 -40.42 22.94
CA ARG A 88 -24.58 -39.10 22.56
C ARG A 88 -26.10 -39.16 22.38
N LEU A 89 -26.81 -38.04 22.54
CA LEU A 89 -28.16 -37.93 21.99
C LEU A 89 -28.05 -37.73 20.48
N GLU A 90 -28.77 -38.53 19.70
CA GLU A 90 -28.60 -38.58 18.24
C GLU A 90 -29.83 -38.05 17.50
N PHE A 91 -29.64 -37.02 16.67
CA PHE A 91 -30.67 -36.43 15.83
C PHE A 91 -30.39 -36.76 14.38
N HIS A 92 -31.28 -37.54 13.77
CA HIS A 92 -31.14 -38.02 12.41
C HIS A 92 -32.17 -37.34 11.51
N PHE A 93 -31.71 -36.69 10.44
CA PHE A 93 -32.52 -36.02 9.45
C PHE A 93 -32.52 -36.84 8.16
N GLY A 94 -33.69 -37.07 7.58
CA GLY A 94 -33.77 -37.88 6.37
C GLY A 94 -35.16 -38.42 6.06
N LEU A 95 -35.20 -39.55 5.38
CA LEU A 95 -36.44 -40.22 4.98
C LEU A 95 -36.70 -41.43 5.88
N GLN A 96 -37.87 -41.53 6.50
CA GLN A 96 -38.17 -42.71 7.30
C GLN A 96 -38.46 -43.91 6.40
N VAL A 97 -37.69 -44.99 6.57
CA VAL A 97 -37.82 -46.23 5.77
C VAL A 97 -38.28 -47.43 6.60
N GLY A 98 -38.35 -47.29 7.93
CA GLY A 98 -38.94 -48.26 8.86
C GLY A 98 -39.22 -47.67 10.25
N GLU A 99 -39.77 -48.46 11.18
CA GLU A 99 -40.09 -48.00 12.55
C GLU A 99 -38.84 -47.51 13.31
N ASN A 100 -37.67 -48.10 13.05
CA ASN A 100 -36.38 -47.74 13.67
C ASN A 100 -35.29 -47.49 12.60
N ASP A 101 -35.66 -47.03 11.41
CA ASP A 101 -34.71 -46.84 10.31
C ASP A 101 -35.00 -45.59 9.49
N ILE A 102 -33.95 -44.80 9.25
CA ILE A 102 -33.98 -43.55 8.49
C ILE A 102 -32.91 -43.61 7.41
N ASP A 103 -33.32 -43.35 6.18
CA ASP A 103 -32.40 -43.16 5.08
C ASP A 103 -31.83 -41.74 5.13
N THR A 104 -30.58 -41.66 5.57
CA THR A 104 -29.78 -40.42 5.61
C THR A 104 -28.97 -40.22 4.32
N THR A 105 -29.15 -41.05 3.28
CA THR A 105 -28.37 -40.95 2.04
C THR A 105 -28.83 -39.73 1.23
N LEU A 106 -27.91 -38.76 1.09
CA LEU A 106 -28.24 -37.38 0.76
C LEU A 106 -28.64 -37.12 -0.71
N THR A 107 -28.59 -38.13 -1.59
CA THR A 107 -28.36 -37.89 -3.02
C THR A 107 -29.59 -37.78 -3.90
N GLU A 108 -30.74 -38.38 -3.61
CA GLU A 108 -31.87 -38.34 -4.57
C GLU A 108 -33.28 -38.13 -3.98
N HIS A 109 -33.50 -38.34 -2.67
CA HIS A 109 -34.87 -38.31 -2.13
C HIS A 109 -35.10 -37.53 -0.81
N SER A 110 -34.08 -37.12 -0.04
CA SER A 110 -34.34 -36.37 1.22
C SER A 110 -34.60 -34.87 0.97
N PRO A 111 -35.60 -34.24 1.62
CA PRO A 111 -35.96 -32.83 1.42
C PRO A 111 -34.94 -31.87 2.05
N PHE A 112 -34.87 -30.64 1.55
CA PHE A 112 -34.09 -29.56 2.16
C PHE A 112 -34.91 -28.79 3.19
N ILE A 113 -34.25 -28.42 4.28
CA ILE A 113 -34.63 -27.30 5.14
C ILE A 113 -34.23 -26.03 4.39
N GLN A 114 -35.15 -25.10 4.12
CA GLN A 114 -34.87 -23.95 3.27
C GLN A 114 -35.39 -22.63 3.82
N ASN A 115 -34.76 -21.52 3.42
CA ASN A 115 -35.17 -20.15 3.74
C ASN A 115 -35.29 -19.89 5.26
N VAL A 116 -34.44 -20.51 6.07
CA VAL A 116 -34.41 -20.26 7.51
C VAL A 116 -33.61 -18.98 7.77
N THR A 117 -34.25 -18.00 8.41
CA THR A 117 -33.64 -16.72 8.81
C THR A 117 -33.66 -16.60 10.33
N GLY A 118 -32.53 -16.18 10.91
CA GLY A 118 -32.27 -16.19 12.35
C GLY A 118 -31.73 -17.52 12.88
N ASP A 119 -31.75 -17.67 14.21
CA ASP A 119 -31.19 -18.83 14.89
C ASP A 119 -32.03 -20.10 14.60
N PHE A 120 -31.40 -21.13 14.03
CA PHE A 120 -32.06 -22.41 13.77
C PHE A 120 -31.93 -23.38 14.96
N ILE A 121 -30.77 -24.02 15.14
CA ILE A 121 -30.53 -24.96 16.24
C ILE A 121 -29.54 -24.33 17.21
N LEU A 122 -30.00 -24.00 18.42
CA LEU A 122 -29.15 -23.52 19.51
C LEU A 122 -28.61 -24.72 20.30
N VAL A 123 -27.29 -24.91 20.30
CA VAL A 123 -26.62 -26.00 21.02
C VAL A 123 -26.00 -25.42 22.29
N GLY A 124 -26.56 -25.82 23.44
CA GLY A 124 -26.03 -25.48 24.77
C GLY A 124 -25.47 -26.70 25.48
N ALA A 125 -26.09 -27.87 25.35
CA ALA A 125 -25.68 -29.06 26.09
C ALA A 125 -24.62 -29.90 25.37
N ASN A 126 -23.77 -30.55 26.16
CA ASN A 126 -22.73 -31.46 25.69
C ASN A 126 -23.30 -32.74 25.07
N HIS A 127 -22.46 -33.46 24.32
CA HIS A 127 -22.71 -34.82 23.83
C HIS A 127 -23.97 -34.98 22.96
N GLN A 128 -24.17 -34.05 22.02
CA GLN A 128 -25.24 -34.10 21.02
C GLN A 128 -24.64 -34.42 19.64
N SER A 129 -25.31 -35.25 18.85
CA SER A 129 -24.91 -35.53 17.47
C SER A 129 -26.03 -35.33 16.48
N PHE A 130 -25.68 -34.82 15.31
CA PHE A 130 -26.61 -34.56 14.21
C PHE A 130 -26.17 -35.31 12.97
N THR A 131 -27.09 -35.99 12.30
CA THR A 131 -26.79 -36.82 11.13
C THR A 131 -27.77 -36.53 10.00
N GLY A 132 -27.27 -36.39 8.76
CA GLY A 132 -28.13 -36.27 7.58
C GLY A 132 -28.73 -34.88 7.33
N ILE A 133 -28.23 -33.82 7.98
CA ILE A 133 -28.74 -32.45 7.81
C ILE A 133 -28.67 -32.02 6.34
N LYS A 134 -29.80 -31.57 5.79
CA LYS A 134 -29.87 -30.91 4.47
C LYS A 134 -30.45 -29.52 4.61
N ALA A 135 -29.65 -28.49 4.35
CA ALA A 135 -30.12 -27.10 4.42
C ALA A 135 -29.70 -26.31 3.16
N LYS A 136 -30.55 -25.37 2.74
CA LYS A 136 -30.23 -24.45 1.65
C LYS A 136 -30.77 -23.05 1.86
N ASP A 137 -30.08 -22.05 1.31
CA ASP A 137 -30.51 -20.64 1.33
C ASP A 137 -30.95 -20.18 2.73
N SER A 138 -30.13 -20.49 3.74
CA SER A 138 -30.45 -20.31 5.16
C SER A 138 -29.25 -19.78 5.94
N ASP A 139 -29.53 -19.14 7.07
CA ASP A 139 -28.52 -18.83 8.10
C ASP A 139 -27.89 -20.12 8.67
N PRO A 140 -26.73 -20.04 9.38
CA PRO A 140 -26.04 -21.23 9.89
C PRO A 140 -26.93 -22.19 10.68
N VAL A 141 -26.83 -23.49 10.38
CA VAL A 141 -27.74 -24.50 10.95
C VAL A 141 -27.62 -24.60 12.47
N LEU A 142 -26.39 -24.67 12.97
CA LEU A 142 -26.09 -24.76 14.38
C LEU A 142 -25.60 -23.40 14.88
N LYS A 143 -25.96 -23.04 16.10
CA LYS A 143 -25.38 -21.90 16.83
C LYS A 143 -25.05 -22.31 18.26
N LEU A 144 -23.80 -22.11 18.67
CA LEU A 144 -23.39 -22.39 20.04
C LEU A 144 -23.85 -21.27 20.98
N THR A 145 -24.32 -21.66 22.15
CA THR A 145 -24.69 -20.73 23.23
C THR A 145 -23.67 -20.70 24.36
N GLN A 146 -22.79 -21.70 24.42
CA GLN A 146 -21.66 -21.82 25.34
C GLN A 146 -20.62 -22.81 24.80
N ALA A 147 -19.45 -22.91 25.45
CA ALA A 147 -18.45 -23.92 25.14
C ALA A 147 -19.04 -25.32 25.25
N ASN A 148 -18.72 -26.20 24.30
CA ASN A 148 -19.43 -27.45 24.13
C ASN A 148 -18.47 -28.64 23.94
N THR A 149 -18.73 -29.72 24.66
CA THR A 149 -17.94 -30.95 24.64
C THR A 149 -18.70 -32.10 23.98
N GLY A 150 -18.00 -32.87 23.14
CA GLY A 150 -18.46 -34.14 22.62
C GLY A 150 -19.54 -34.05 21.55
N GLY A 151 -19.64 -32.94 20.81
CA GLY A 151 -20.61 -32.81 19.72
C GLY A 151 -20.19 -33.54 18.44
N ALA A 152 -21.14 -33.86 17.56
CA ALA A 152 -20.80 -34.43 16.26
C ALA A 152 -21.78 -34.07 15.14
N VAL A 153 -21.28 -33.98 13.92
CA VAL A 153 -22.08 -33.85 12.70
C VAL A 153 -21.61 -34.86 11.66
N TYR A 154 -22.52 -35.74 11.23
CA TYR A 154 -22.27 -36.76 10.22
C TYR A 154 -23.15 -36.55 8.99
N GLY A 155 -22.56 -36.48 7.79
CA GLY A 155 -23.33 -36.51 6.54
C GLY A 155 -24.21 -35.28 6.34
N ALA A 156 -23.67 -34.06 6.43
CA ALA A 156 -24.42 -32.84 6.13
C ALA A 156 -24.29 -32.42 4.66
N LEU A 157 -25.38 -31.95 4.04
CA LEU A 157 -25.39 -31.27 2.75
C LEU A 157 -25.94 -29.85 2.90
N LEU A 158 -25.08 -28.87 2.72
CA LEU A 158 -25.40 -27.46 2.90
C LEU A 158 -25.21 -26.75 1.56
N ASN A 159 -26.22 -26.04 1.09
CA ASN A 159 -26.16 -25.30 -0.17
C ASN A 159 -26.43 -23.81 0.07
N ASN A 160 -25.45 -22.94 -0.14
CA ASN A 160 -25.56 -21.53 0.26
C ASN A 160 -26.03 -21.38 1.72
N THR A 161 -25.41 -22.15 2.64
CA THR A 161 -25.78 -22.22 4.06
C THR A 161 -24.58 -22.63 4.91
N GLY A 162 -24.33 -21.92 6.01
CA GLY A 162 -23.27 -22.27 6.96
C GLY A 162 -23.62 -23.48 7.84
N LEU A 163 -22.62 -24.23 8.31
CA LEU A 163 -22.87 -25.35 9.23
C LEU A 163 -23.13 -24.87 10.65
N ILE A 164 -22.21 -24.06 11.18
CA ILE A 164 -22.17 -23.70 12.59
C ILE A 164 -21.67 -22.27 12.78
N ASP A 165 -22.40 -21.51 13.58
CA ASP A 165 -21.97 -20.25 14.18
C ASP A 165 -21.52 -20.53 15.61
N THR A 166 -20.22 -20.49 15.85
CA THR A 166 -19.66 -20.85 17.16
C THR A 166 -19.72 -19.71 18.19
N GLN A 167 -20.00 -18.47 17.77
CA GLN A 167 -19.96 -17.28 18.64
C GLN A 167 -18.66 -17.12 19.44
N GLY A 168 -17.56 -17.78 19.02
CA GLY A 168 -16.29 -17.81 19.73
C GLY A 168 -16.17 -18.86 20.85
N TYR A 169 -17.18 -19.71 21.05
CA TYR A 169 -17.18 -20.74 22.09
C TYR A 169 -16.42 -22.01 21.67
N ALA A 170 -15.46 -22.42 22.49
CA ALA A 170 -14.59 -23.58 22.22
C ALA A 170 -15.37 -24.89 21.98
N LEU A 171 -14.88 -25.66 21.00
CA LEU A 171 -15.32 -27.02 20.69
C LEU A 171 -14.33 -28.01 21.33
N THR A 172 -14.79 -28.93 22.17
CA THR A 172 -13.96 -29.99 22.77
C THR A 172 -14.48 -31.37 22.35
N ASP A 173 -13.63 -32.30 21.90
CA ASP A 173 -14.02 -33.66 21.49
C ASP A 173 -15.09 -33.69 20.37
N TRP A 174 -15.00 -32.78 19.39
CA TRP A 174 -15.98 -32.68 18.30
C TRP A 174 -15.58 -33.51 17.07
N GLU A 175 -16.59 -34.11 16.44
CA GLU A 175 -16.42 -34.88 15.20
C GLU A 175 -17.25 -34.31 14.05
N PHE A 176 -16.58 -33.94 12.97
CA PHE A 176 -17.20 -33.56 11.71
C PHE A 176 -16.85 -34.61 10.65
N ARG A 177 -17.85 -35.21 10.01
CA ARG A 177 -17.68 -36.29 9.02
C ARG A 177 -18.60 -36.12 7.83
N LYS A 178 -18.11 -36.43 6.62
CA LYS A 178 -18.95 -36.51 5.40
C LYS A 178 -19.70 -35.20 5.11
N LEU A 179 -19.03 -34.07 5.24
CA LEU A 179 -19.65 -32.75 5.05
C LEU A 179 -19.59 -32.32 3.58
N ARG A 180 -20.70 -31.82 3.04
CA ARG A 180 -20.75 -31.24 1.69
C ARG A 180 -21.30 -29.83 1.74
N PHE A 181 -20.51 -28.86 1.29
CA PHE A 181 -20.88 -27.46 1.14
C PHE A 181 -20.86 -27.11 -0.35
N ASN A 182 -21.99 -26.64 -0.87
CA ASN A 182 -22.16 -26.18 -2.24
C ASN A 182 -22.50 -24.69 -2.23
N ASP A 183 -21.99 -23.97 -3.23
CA ASP A 183 -22.28 -22.56 -3.49
C ASP A 183 -22.21 -21.67 -2.23
N ILE A 184 -21.24 -21.94 -1.36
CA ILE A 184 -21.04 -21.17 -0.12
C ILE A 184 -20.31 -19.85 -0.42
N GLU A 185 -20.74 -18.77 0.24
CA GLU A 185 -20.10 -17.44 0.12
C GLU A 185 -19.32 -17.01 1.37
N ILE A 186 -19.47 -17.80 2.45
CA ILE A 186 -18.89 -17.56 3.78
C ILE A 186 -17.98 -18.73 4.18
N LYS A 187 -17.24 -18.55 5.28
CA LYS A 187 -16.31 -19.55 5.80
C LYS A 187 -17.04 -20.82 6.15
N SER A 188 -16.60 -21.95 5.57
CA SER A 188 -17.31 -23.22 5.71
C SER A 188 -17.22 -23.78 7.13
N LEU A 189 -16.08 -23.58 7.78
CA LEU A 189 -15.85 -23.95 9.16
C LEU A 189 -14.83 -23.01 9.82
N ASP A 190 -15.21 -22.42 10.94
CA ASP A 190 -14.35 -21.61 11.80
C ASP A 190 -14.32 -22.23 13.20
N ILE A 191 -13.29 -23.01 13.49
CA ILE A 191 -13.08 -23.66 14.78
C ILE A 191 -12.46 -22.64 15.74
N PRO A 192 -13.18 -22.21 16.79
CA PRO A 192 -12.81 -21.06 17.60
C PRO A 192 -11.64 -21.34 18.55
N SER A 193 -11.08 -20.27 19.10
CA SER A 193 -9.88 -20.34 19.94
C SER A 193 -10.08 -21.23 21.17
N GLY A 194 -9.02 -21.95 21.54
CA GLY A 194 -9.04 -22.86 22.69
C GLY A 194 -9.78 -24.19 22.48
N SER A 195 -10.22 -24.49 21.26
CA SER A 195 -10.84 -25.77 20.92
C SER A 195 -9.83 -26.93 21.09
N SER A 196 -10.30 -28.13 21.42
CA SER A 196 -9.42 -29.29 21.63
C SER A 196 -10.01 -30.60 21.12
N ASN A 197 -9.17 -31.50 20.62
CA ASN A 197 -9.57 -32.81 20.12
C ASN A 197 -10.71 -32.76 19.09
N VAL A 198 -10.62 -31.83 18.11
CA VAL A 198 -11.62 -31.68 17.05
C VAL A 198 -11.13 -32.38 15.79
N SER A 199 -11.94 -33.29 15.27
CA SER A 199 -11.62 -34.10 14.10
C SER A 199 -12.58 -33.81 12.95
N THR A 200 -12.05 -33.30 11.84
CA THR A 200 -12.79 -33.00 10.61
C THR A 200 -12.35 -33.93 9.49
N GLN A 201 -13.25 -34.80 9.01
CA GLN A 201 -12.88 -35.77 7.99
C GLN A 201 -13.94 -35.93 6.87
N ASP A 202 -13.48 -36.30 5.69
CA ASP A 202 -14.30 -36.52 4.49
C ASP A 202 -15.22 -35.33 4.18
N PHE A 203 -14.66 -34.24 3.65
CA PHE A 203 -15.43 -33.04 3.31
C PHE A 203 -15.26 -32.61 1.85
N ASN A 204 -16.29 -31.99 1.29
CA ASN A 204 -16.26 -31.39 -0.04
C ASN A 204 -16.91 -30.01 0.00
N ILE A 205 -16.10 -28.97 -0.18
CA ILE A 205 -16.49 -27.57 -0.12
C ILE A 205 -16.31 -26.95 -1.50
N SER A 206 -17.34 -26.23 -1.96
CA SER A 206 -17.29 -25.44 -3.19
C SER A 206 -18.09 -24.14 -3.03
N GLY A 207 -17.60 -23.06 -3.61
CA GLY A 207 -18.20 -21.74 -3.47
C GLY A 207 -17.31 -20.61 -3.99
N SER A 208 -17.59 -19.39 -3.55
CA SER A 208 -16.87 -18.16 -3.90
C SER A 208 -16.58 -17.32 -2.65
N GLY A 209 -15.54 -16.50 -2.64
CA GLY A 209 -15.18 -15.68 -1.48
C GLY A 209 -14.42 -16.45 -0.40
N ASP A 210 -14.64 -16.14 0.89
CA ASP A 210 -13.87 -16.68 2.02
C ASP A 210 -14.44 -18.02 2.48
N ILE A 211 -14.30 -19.07 1.68
CA ILE A 211 -14.96 -20.37 1.91
C ILE A 211 -14.11 -21.41 2.67
N GLY A 212 -12.90 -21.04 3.08
CA GLY A 212 -11.91 -21.96 3.65
C GLY A 212 -12.31 -22.57 4.99
N ILE A 213 -11.39 -23.35 5.56
CA ILE A 213 -11.46 -23.82 6.95
C ILE A 213 -10.43 -23.05 7.77
N ALA A 214 -10.83 -22.53 8.93
CA ALA A 214 -9.93 -21.92 9.90
C ALA A 214 -9.98 -22.67 11.24
N ILE A 215 -8.81 -22.91 11.83
CA ILE A 215 -8.65 -23.36 13.22
C ILE A 215 -7.92 -22.26 13.96
N ARG A 216 -8.60 -21.63 14.90
CA ARG A 216 -8.08 -20.47 15.63
C ARG A 216 -7.10 -20.86 16.74
N SER A 217 -6.39 -19.86 17.23
CA SER A 217 -5.29 -20.01 18.17
C SER A 217 -5.66 -20.72 19.49
N GLY A 218 -4.67 -21.33 20.14
CA GLY A 218 -4.80 -22.01 21.43
C GLY A 218 -5.40 -23.42 21.35
N HIS A 219 -5.47 -24.03 20.17
CA HIS A 219 -6.01 -25.37 19.98
C HIS A 219 -5.03 -26.48 20.37
N VAL A 220 -5.52 -27.69 20.63
CA VAL A 220 -4.72 -28.92 20.81
C VAL A 220 -5.39 -30.13 20.17
N ASP A 221 -4.60 -31.11 19.73
CA ASP A 221 -5.08 -32.39 19.18
C ASP A 221 -6.06 -32.23 18.01
N MET A 222 -5.70 -31.41 17.02
CA MET A 222 -6.55 -31.14 15.85
C MET A 222 -6.28 -32.13 14.71
N GLU A 223 -7.34 -32.59 14.05
CA GLU A 223 -7.24 -33.50 12.92
C GLU A 223 -8.10 -33.04 11.74
N VAL A 224 -7.49 -32.95 10.54
CA VAL A 224 -8.18 -32.66 9.28
C VAL A 224 -7.78 -33.69 8.23
N ILE A 225 -8.66 -34.65 7.91
CA ILE A 225 -8.31 -35.77 7.01
C ILE A 225 -9.32 -35.99 5.90
N GLY A 226 -8.83 -36.00 4.66
CA GLY A 226 -9.61 -36.38 3.49
C GLY A 226 -10.62 -35.30 3.14
N GLY A 227 -10.36 -34.55 2.08
CA GLY A 227 -11.33 -33.58 1.63
C GLY A 227 -10.88 -32.71 0.47
N LYS A 228 -11.80 -31.90 -0.02
CA LYS A 228 -11.58 -30.97 -1.12
C LYS A 228 -12.23 -29.62 -0.82
N ILE A 229 -11.51 -28.54 -1.07
CA ILE A 229 -11.98 -27.16 -0.98
C ILE A 229 -11.71 -26.50 -2.34
N THR A 230 -12.76 -26.06 -3.03
CA THR A 230 -12.65 -25.45 -4.36
C THR A 230 -13.32 -24.09 -4.39
N ASN A 231 -12.49 -23.05 -4.41
CA ASN A 231 -12.91 -21.68 -4.59
C ASN A 231 -13.01 -21.40 -6.10
N GLN A 232 -14.24 -21.15 -6.56
CA GLN A 232 -14.52 -20.87 -7.96
C GLN A 232 -14.21 -19.41 -8.32
N ASN A 233 -14.36 -18.50 -7.35
CA ASN A 233 -14.05 -17.10 -7.48
C ASN A 233 -13.72 -16.48 -6.11
N HIS A 234 -12.44 -16.18 -5.88
CA HIS A 234 -11.95 -15.60 -4.63
C HIS A 234 -12.23 -14.09 -4.49
N GLY A 235 -12.71 -13.39 -5.54
CA GLY A 235 -13.13 -11.98 -5.44
C GLY A 235 -12.03 -10.93 -5.25
N TYR A 236 -10.75 -11.31 -5.36
CA TYR A 236 -9.60 -10.45 -5.03
C TYR A 236 -9.58 -9.11 -5.81
N SER A 237 -10.02 -9.11 -7.07
CA SER A 237 -10.09 -7.90 -7.90
C SER A 237 -10.98 -6.80 -7.30
N ASN A 238 -11.92 -7.17 -6.43
CA ASN A 238 -12.91 -6.27 -5.87
C ASN A 238 -12.56 -5.84 -4.45
N ASN A 239 -11.96 -6.72 -3.64
CA ASN A 239 -11.74 -6.49 -2.20
C ASN A 239 -10.26 -6.44 -1.77
N GLN A 240 -9.31 -6.79 -2.66
CA GLN A 240 -7.87 -6.85 -2.39
C GLN A 240 -7.48 -7.67 -1.14
N THR A 241 -8.33 -8.61 -0.73
CA THR A 241 -8.10 -9.43 0.48
C THR A 241 -7.61 -10.83 0.10
N LEU A 242 -6.51 -11.27 0.70
CA LEU A 242 -6.00 -12.63 0.53
C LEU A 242 -6.83 -13.61 1.37
N LEU A 243 -7.32 -14.66 0.71
CA LEU A 243 -8.17 -15.69 1.31
C LEU A 243 -7.46 -17.04 1.20
N HIS A 244 -7.51 -17.81 2.28
CA HIS A 244 -6.76 -19.05 2.44
C HIS A 244 -7.65 -20.29 2.38
N GLY A 245 -7.08 -21.43 1.94
CA GLY A 245 -7.81 -22.68 1.84
C GLY A 245 -8.03 -23.37 3.19
N LEU A 246 -6.93 -23.74 3.84
CA LEU A 246 -6.90 -24.26 5.21
C LEU A 246 -5.89 -23.43 6.03
N GLU A 247 -6.39 -22.73 7.04
CA GLU A 247 -5.59 -21.97 7.98
C GLU A 247 -5.67 -22.60 9.38
N ILE A 248 -4.51 -22.83 9.99
CA ILE A 248 -4.38 -23.28 11.38
C ILE A 248 -3.48 -22.27 12.09
N GLU A 249 -4.00 -21.61 13.11
CA GLU A 249 -3.28 -20.60 13.88
C GLU A 249 -2.33 -21.23 14.93
N GLU A 250 -1.79 -20.46 15.87
CA GLU A 250 -0.83 -20.95 16.87
C GLU A 250 -1.51 -21.93 17.84
N GLY A 251 -0.87 -23.07 18.13
CA GLY A 251 -1.46 -24.13 18.95
C GLY A 251 -0.57 -25.36 19.11
N GLY A 252 -1.16 -26.45 19.59
CA GLY A 252 -0.54 -27.78 19.64
C GLY A 252 -0.37 -28.41 18.26
N GLU A 253 0.33 -29.54 18.21
CA GLU A 253 0.54 -30.26 16.94
C GLU A 253 -0.79 -30.72 16.32
N ALA A 254 -0.95 -30.49 15.01
CA ALA A 254 -2.13 -30.91 14.26
C ALA A 254 -1.79 -31.93 13.16
N ILE A 255 -2.74 -32.81 12.85
CA ILE A 255 -2.63 -33.84 11.81
C ILE A 255 -3.44 -33.41 10.60
N VAL A 256 -2.79 -33.26 9.44
CA VAL A 256 -3.47 -32.87 8.18
C VAL A 256 -3.12 -33.85 7.07
N ARG A 257 -4.12 -34.56 6.54
CA ARG A 257 -3.88 -35.63 5.55
C ARG A 257 -4.88 -35.61 4.41
N GLU A 258 -4.42 -35.85 3.19
CA GLU A 258 -5.27 -36.12 2.01
C GLU A 258 -6.29 -35.00 1.69
N VAL A 259 -5.95 -33.75 2.01
CA VAL A 259 -6.76 -32.56 1.67
C VAL A 259 -6.31 -31.97 0.33
N LYS A 260 -7.27 -31.43 -0.43
CA LYS A 260 -7.02 -30.72 -1.69
C LYS A 260 -7.61 -29.31 -1.66
N THR A 261 -6.82 -28.29 -1.97
CA THR A 261 -7.25 -26.91 -2.12
C THR A 261 -7.14 -26.48 -3.59
N LYS A 262 -8.02 -25.56 -4.00
CA LYS A 262 -7.98 -24.98 -5.34
C LYS A 262 -8.60 -23.60 -5.42
N GLY A 263 -7.91 -22.66 -6.06
CA GLY A 263 -8.46 -21.38 -6.51
C GLY A 263 -8.44 -20.25 -5.50
N PHE A 264 -7.64 -20.35 -4.44
CA PHE A 264 -7.55 -19.32 -3.40
C PHE A 264 -6.64 -18.15 -3.79
N SER A 265 -6.97 -16.93 -3.35
CA SER A 265 -6.14 -15.74 -3.63
C SER A 265 -4.85 -15.69 -2.82
N GLY A 266 -4.86 -16.26 -1.61
CA GLY A 266 -3.68 -16.43 -0.76
C GLY A 266 -3.14 -17.86 -0.77
N THR A 267 -2.41 -18.23 0.29
CA THR A 267 -1.86 -19.56 0.50
C THR A 267 -2.94 -20.64 0.57
N GLY A 268 -2.75 -21.76 -0.13
CA GLY A 268 -3.63 -22.93 -0.04
C GLY A 268 -3.67 -23.51 1.37
N TYR A 269 -2.49 -23.65 2.00
CA TYR A 269 -2.36 -24.13 3.37
C TYR A 269 -1.44 -23.23 4.19
N LYS A 270 -1.94 -22.71 5.32
CA LYS A 270 -1.18 -21.84 6.22
C LYS A 270 -1.20 -22.41 7.63
N PHE A 271 -0.06 -22.86 8.11
CA PHE A 271 0.07 -23.50 9.43
C PHE A 271 0.96 -22.66 10.34
N LYS A 272 0.40 -22.18 11.46
CA LYS A 272 1.10 -21.45 12.52
C LYS A 272 1.45 -22.31 13.74
N CYS A 273 1.30 -23.62 13.62
CA CYS A 273 1.63 -24.62 14.64
C CYS A 273 2.44 -25.77 14.00
N PRO A 274 3.06 -26.66 14.81
CA PRO A 274 3.65 -27.88 14.28
C PRO A 274 2.58 -28.75 13.60
N VAL A 275 2.91 -29.35 12.47
CA VAL A 275 1.97 -30.21 11.73
C VAL A 275 2.61 -31.48 11.17
N ASP A 276 1.91 -32.62 11.30
CA ASP A 276 2.21 -33.87 10.57
C ASP A 276 1.37 -33.91 9.29
N VAL A 277 2.02 -33.62 8.17
CA VAL A 277 1.34 -33.40 6.90
C VAL A 277 1.59 -34.53 5.90
N LYS A 278 0.52 -35.05 5.29
CA LYS A 278 0.62 -36.12 4.28
C LYS A 278 -0.35 -35.97 3.12
N ARG A 279 0.15 -36.12 1.88
CA ARG A 279 -0.67 -36.19 0.64
C ARG A 279 -1.57 -34.97 0.42
N LEU A 280 -1.10 -33.77 0.76
CA LEU A 280 -1.83 -32.55 0.44
C LEU A 280 -1.66 -32.19 -1.03
N THR A 281 -2.67 -31.56 -1.61
CA THR A 281 -2.59 -30.97 -2.94
C THR A 281 -3.05 -29.52 -2.90
N SER A 282 -2.21 -28.60 -3.39
CA SER A 282 -2.61 -27.21 -3.68
C SER A 282 -2.59 -27.00 -5.19
N THR A 283 -3.60 -26.32 -5.73
CA THR A 283 -3.68 -26.11 -7.17
C THR A 283 -4.35 -24.79 -7.54
N ARG A 284 -3.68 -23.93 -8.30
CA ARG A 284 -4.18 -22.58 -8.68
C ARG A 284 -4.49 -21.70 -7.46
N ASP A 285 -3.76 -21.90 -6.37
CA ASP A 285 -3.80 -21.03 -5.20
C ASP A 285 -2.73 -19.93 -5.35
N GLY A 286 -2.83 -18.84 -4.57
CA GLY A 286 -1.85 -17.74 -4.59
C GLY A 286 -0.45 -18.20 -4.20
N ALA A 287 -0.36 -19.07 -3.19
CA ALA A 287 0.83 -19.79 -2.77
C ALA A 287 0.47 -21.21 -2.29
N GLY A 288 1.47 -22.08 -2.15
CA GLY A 288 1.31 -23.49 -1.80
C GLY A 288 1.08 -23.75 -0.31
N LEU A 289 2.10 -24.29 0.36
CA LEU A 289 2.08 -24.69 1.77
C LEU A 289 3.06 -23.85 2.59
N GLU A 290 2.61 -23.28 3.68
CA GLU A 290 3.38 -22.43 4.59
C GLU A 290 3.42 -23.05 6.00
N PHE A 291 4.63 -23.28 6.52
CA PHE A 291 4.90 -23.94 7.80
C PHE A 291 5.66 -23.00 8.76
N GLN A 292 4.96 -22.27 9.61
CA GLN A 292 5.59 -21.31 10.53
C GLN A 292 6.37 -21.98 11.68
N GLU A 293 6.12 -23.26 11.94
CA GLU A 293 6.86 -24.08 12.89
C GLU A 293 7.54 -25.26 12.21
N TYR A 294 8.56 -25.83 12.86
CA TYR A 294 9.26 -27.00 12.35
C TYR A 294 8.26 -28.14 12.09
N SER A 295 8.15 -28.56 10.83
CA SER A 295 7.11 -29.48 10.38
C SER A 295 7.64 -30.46 9.35
N THR A 296 6.94 -31.59 9.22
CA THR A 296 7.26 -32.60 8.21
C THR A 296 6.11 -32.74 7.21
N ALA A 297 6.40 -32.59 5.93
CA ALA A 297 5.47 -32.85 4.85
C ALA A 297 5.88 -34.09 4.05
N ARG A 298 4.91 -34.97 3.78
CA ARG A 298 5.14 -36.21 3.03
C ARG A 298 4.20 -36.31 1.83
N TYR A 299 4.73 -36.62 0.64
CA TYR A 299 3.92 -36.84 -0.57
C TYR A 299 2.99 -35.67 -0.95
N CYS A 300 3.37 -34.43 -0.63
CA CYS A 300 2.57 -33.25 -0.98
C CYS A 300 2.89 -32.79 -2.39
N MET A 301 1.91 -32.18 -3.06
CA MET A 301 2.03 -31.70 -4.43
C MET A 301 1.46 -30.29 -4.57
N VAL A 302 2.24 -29.38 -5.13
CA VAL A 302 1.78 -28.04 -5.50
C VAL A 302 1.82 -27.89 -7.01
N SER A 303 0.68 -27.57 -7.63
CA SER A 303 0.58 -27.42 -9.09
C SER A 303 -0.02 -26.07 -9.46
N TRP A 304 0.69 -25.28 -10.26
CA TRP A 304 0.25 -23.95 -10.72
C TRP A 304 -0.08 -23.01 -9.56
N THR A 305 0.84 -22.14 -9.20
CA THR A 305 0.58 -20.98 -8.34
C THR A 305 0.12 -19.80 -9.19
N ARG A 306 -0.62 -18.85 -8.59
CA ARG A 306 -1.03 -17.62 -9.26
C ARG A 306 -0.90 -16.45 -8.30
N GLN A 307 0.29 -15.84 -8.27
CA GLN A 307 0.54 -14.65 -7.48
C GLN A 307 -0.45 -13.51 -7.86
N LEU A 308 -1.27 -13.09 -6.90
CA LEU A 308 -2.15 -11.92 -7.03
C LEU A 308 -1.64 -10.73 -6.20
N ALA A 309 -1.02 -11.02 -5.07
CA ALA A 309 -0.26 -10.10 -4.21
C ALA A 309 0.59 -10.90 -3.21
N GLY A 310 1.55 -10.22 -2.57
CA GLY A 310 2.56 -10.89 -1.74
C GLY A 310 3.45 -11.81 -2.55
N ASP A 311 4.25 -12.64 -1.88
CA ASP A 311 5.17 -13.59 -2.50
C ASP A 311 4.51 -14.95 -2.81
N SER A 312 4.75 -15.52 -3.98
CA SER A 312 4.34 -16.90 -4.30
C SER A 312 5.46 -17.91 -4.03
N PHE A 313 5.08 -19.10 -3.58
CA PHE A 313 5.98 -20.22 -3.33
C PHE A 313 5.22 -21.55 -3.35
N ALA A 314 5.91 -22.69 -3.53
CA ALA A 314 5.30 -24.00 -3.28
C ALA A 314 5.37 -24.41 -1.81
N TYR A 315 6.51 -24.22 -1.16
CA TYR A 315 6.75 -24.59 0.23
C TYR A 315 7.54 -23.50 0.94
N TYR A 316 7.09 -23.06 2.12
CA TYR A 316 7.81 -22.08 2.94
C TYR A 316 8.03 -22.57 4.37
N PHE A 317 9.28 -22.54 4.82
CA PHE A 317 9.76 -23.01 6.13
C PHE A 317 10.60 -21.94 6.85
N PRO A 318 9.99 -20.93 7.48
CA PRO A 318 10.70 -19.93 8.29
C PRO A 318 11.59 -20.52 9.41
N LYS A 319 11.20 -21.64 10.04
CA LYS A 319 11.98 -22.27 11.14
C LYS A 319 12.68 -23.58 10.76
N GLY A 320 12.63 -23.97 9.48
CA GLY A 320 13.13 -25.27 9.00
C GLY A 320 12.06 -26.38 9.00
N GLY A 321 12.43 -27.55 8.51
CA GLY A 321 11.52 -28.68 8.39
C GLY A 321 11.98 -29.74 7.39
N GLU A 322 11.09 -30.69 7.08
CA GLU A 322 11.39 -31.80 6.18
C GLU A 322 10.35 -31.98 5.07
N LEU A 323 10.83 -32.09 3.83
CA LEU A 323 10.05 -32.51 2.67
C LEU A 323 10.43 -33.93 2.28
N ASN A 324 9.49 -34.87 2.36
CA ASN A 324 9.72 -36.29 2.07
C ASN A 324 8.87 -36.76 0.89
N ASN A 325 9.50 -37.01 -0.27
CA ASN A 325 8.85 -37.39 -1.52
C ASN A 325 7.73 -36.44 -1.95
N CYS A 326 7.89 -35.15 -1.69
CA CYS A 326 7.00 -34.10 -2.19
C CYS A 326 7.34 -33.74 -3.65
N GLY A 327 6.55 -32.89 -4.27
CA GLY A 327 6.81 -32.44 -5.63
C GLY A 327 6.10 -31.14 -5.98
N CYS A 328 6.40 -30.61 -7.15
CA CYS A 328 5.68 -29.47 -7.70
C CYS A 328 5.58 -29.53 -9.22
N ASN A 329 4.62 -28.79 -9.77
CA ASN A 329 4.52 -28.48 -11.19
C ASN A 329 4.15 -27.00 -11.34
N LEU A 330 5.15 -26.14 -11.37
CA LEU A 330 4.98 -24.69 -11.43
C LEU A 330 5.28 -24.18 -12.85
N ASP A 331 4.37 -23.35 -13.36
CA ASP A 331 4.44 -22.74 -14.70
C ASP A 331 4.65 -21.22 -14.62
N GLU A 332 4.83 -20.68 -13.41
CA GLU A 332 5.10 -19.25 -13.23
C GLU A 332 6.59 -18.95 -13.34
N VAL A 333 6.90 -17.75 -13.84
CA VAL A 333 8.27 -17.25 -14.01
C VAL A 333 8.64 -16.20 -12.96
N GLY A 334 7.75 -15.91 -12.02
CA GLY A 334 7.90 -14.90 -10.97
C GLY A 334 7.33 -15.40 -9.65
N GLY A 335 8.08 -15.22 -8.55
CA GLY A 335 7.79 -15.71 -7.20
C GLY A 335 9.08 -15.93 -6.41
N LEU A 336 8.96 -16.37 -5.15
CA LEU A 336 10.10 -16.86 -4.35
C LEU A 336 10.56 -18.26 -4.77
N GLY A 337 9.77 -18.96 -5.58
CA GLY A 337 10.16 -20.24 -6.17
C GLY A 337 9.57 -21.47 -5.49
N VAL A 338 10.31 -22.58 -5.47
CA VAL A 338 9.75 -23.85 -4.98
C VAL A 338 9.82 -23.95 -3.47
N VAL A 339 11.01 -23.84 -2.87
CA VAL A 339 11.21 -23.97 -1.43
C VAL A 339 11.85 -22.70 -0.87
N VAL A 340 11.20 -22.11 0.11
CA VAL A 340 11.65 -20.89 0.79
C VAL A 340 12.00 -21.22 2.23
N ALA A 341 13.09 -20.65 2.74
CA ALA A 341 13.49 -20.80 4.13
C ALA A 341 13.73 -19.44 4.80
N GLY A 342 13.49 -19.37 6.11
CA GLY A 342 13.79 -18.19 6.93
C GLY A 342 15.20 -18.24 7.52
N GLU A 343 15.56 -17.19 8.26
CA GLU A 343 16.84 -17.10 8.96
C GLU A 343 17.05 -18.25 9.96
N GLY A 344 18.24 -18.84 9.96
CA GLY A 344 18.64 -19.97 10.80
C GLY A 344 17.99 -21.30 10.44
N ALA A 345 17.10 -21.35 9.45
CA ALA A 345 16.37 -22.56 9.09
C ALA A 345 17.27 -23.60 8.42
N THR A 346 17.08 -24.87 8.79
CA THR A 346 17.57 -26.01 8.01
C THR A 346 16.38 -26.76 7.41
N VAL A 347 16.34 -26.88 6.08
CA VAL A 347 15.29 -27.61 5.37
C VAL A 347 15.89 -28.84 4.69
N ILE A 348 15.40 -30.02 5.07
CA ILE A 348 15.86 -31.29 4.50
C ILE A 348 14.85 -31.75 3.43
N ILE A 349 15.32 -31.97 2.22
CA ILE A 349 14.50 -32.41 1.08
C ILE A 349 14.94 -33.81 0.66
N ASN A 350 14.11 -34.80 0.94
CA ASN A 350 14.37 -36.22 0.68
C ASN A 350 13.52 -36.71 -0.49
N GLY A 351 14.15 -36.92 -1.64
CA GLY A 351 13.46 -37.38 -2.85
C GLY A 351 12.45 -36.37 -3.40
N GLY A 352 11.61 -36.83 -4.32
CA GLY A 352 10.60 -36.00 -4.98
C GLY A 352 10.89 -35.71 -6.46
N ASP A 353 9.85 -35.34 -7.21
CA ASP A 353 9.93 -34.83 -8.59
C ASP A 353 9.40 -33.40 -8.61
N TYR A 354 10.30 -32.44 -8.81
CA TYR A 354 10.01 -31.02 -8.83
C TYR A 354 10.16 -30.49 -10.25
N ARG A 355 9.06 -29.98 -10.79
CA ARG A 355 9.02 -29.33 -12.09
C ARG A 355 8.69 -27.85 -11.89
N ALA A 356 9.59 -27.00 -12.35
CA ALA A 356 9.46 -25.55 -12.26
C ALA A 356 9.94 -24.92 -13.57
N HIS A 357 9.14 -24.02 -14.14
CA HIS A 357 9.51 -23.30 -15.35
C HIS A 357 10.73 -22.41 -15.09
N LEU A 358 11.77 -22.53 -15.92
CA LEU A 358 12.89 -21.59 -15.88
C LEU A 358 12.36 -20.18 -16.21
N PRO A 359 12.63 -19.17 -15.39
CA PRO A 359 13.83 -19.06 -14.57
C PRO A 359 13.58 -19.18 -13.07
N LEU A 360 12.43 -19.70 -12.67
CA LEU A 360 11.98 -19.73 -11.29
C LEU A 360 13.03 -20.44 -10.40
N PRO A 361 13.45 -19.84 -9.27
CA PRO A 361 14.40 -20.48 -8.38
C PRO A 361 13.80 -21.73 -7.73
N PHE A 362 14.64 -22.73 -7.48
CA PHE A 362 14.23 -23.90 -6.70
C PHE A 362 14.26 -23.58 -5.21
N LEU A 363 15.33 -22.93 -4.75
CA LEU A 363 15.51 -22.52 -3.35
C LEU A 363 15.60 -21.00 -3.27
N SER A 364 14.98 -20.41 -2.26
CA SER A 364 15.16 -18.99 -1.91
C SER A 364 15.29 -18.80 -0.41
N ALA A 365 16.13 -17.86 -0.02
CA ALA A 365 16.40 -17.53 1.37
C ALA A 365 15.81 -16.16 1.74
N LEU A 366 15.10 -16.10 2.86
CA LEU A 366 14.68 -14.86 3.52
C LEU A 366 15.58 -14.52 4.73
N GLY A 367 16.71 -15.22 4.86
CA GLY A 367 17.72 -15.07 5.89
C GLY A 367 18.77 -16.17 5.73
N ALA A 368 19.89 -16.09 6.44
CA ALA A 368 20.95 -17.10 6.36
C ALA A 368 20.40 -18.50 6.71
N CYS A 369 20.45 -19.46 5.79
CA CYS A 369 19.81 -20.76 5.94
C CYS A 369 20.52 -21.89 5.18
N THR A 370 20.16 -23.13 5.50
CA THR A 370 20.75 -24.33 4.90
C THR A 370 19.67 -25.23 4.29
N PHE A 371 19.89 -25.68 3.06
CA PHE A 371 19.09 -26.70 2.40
C PHE A 371 19.92 -27.96 2.21
N ILE A 372 19.37 -29.12 2.60
CA ILE A 372 20.01 -30.42 2.40
C ILE A 372 19.18 -31.20 1.37
N LEU A 373 19.74 -31.39 0.18
CA LEU A 373 19.11 -32.10 -0.93
C LEU A 373 19.58 -33.55 -0.93
N ASN A 374 18.67 -34.51 -0.71
CA ASN A 374 18.95 -35.94 -0.73
C ASN A 374 18.18 -36.62 -1.86
N ASN A 375 18.86 -36.92 -2.97
CA ASN A 375 18.27 -37.56 -4.17
C ASN A 375 17.06 -36.80 -4.74
N VAL A 376 17.16 -35.47 -4.84
CA VAL A 376 16.07 -34.60 -5.31
C VAL A 376 16.10 -34.53 -6.83
N MET A 377 14.99 -34.84 -7.49
CA MET A 377 14.84 -34.67 -8.94
C MET A 377 14.25 -33.30 -9.24
N LEU A 378 15.02 -32.41 -9.87
CA LEU A 378 14.58 -31.08 -10.32
C LEU A 378 14.68 -31.01 -11.83
N ASN A 379 13.56 -30.79 -12.52
CA ASN A 379 13.49 -30.69 -13.98
C ASN A 379 14.22 -31.83 -14.73
N GLY A 380 14.20 -33.04 -14.16
CA GLY A 380 14.85 -34.23 -14.75
C GLY A 380 16.34 -34.42 -14.41
N VAL A 381 16.92 -33.56 -13.56
CA VAL A 381 18.29 -33.67 -13.06
C VAL A 381 18.30 -34.02 -11.58
N LEU A 382 19.18 -34.94 -11.18
CA LEU A 382 19.29 -35.42 -9.80
C LEU A 382 20.33 -34.61 -9.01
N TYR A 383 19.94 -34.11 -7.84
CA TYR A 383 20.80 -33.36 -6.92
C TYR A 383 20.97 -34.08 -5.58
N ASN A 384 22.20 -34.05 -5.05
CA ASN A 384 22.56 -34.63 -3.76
C ASN A 384 23.68 -33.79 -3.12
N GLU A 385 23.31 -32.68 -2.50
CA GLU A 385 24.22 -31.64 -2.03
C GLU A 385 23.62 -30.84 -0.87
N THR A 386 24.45 -30.03 -0.22
CA THR A 386 24.03 -29.04 0.77
C THR A 386 24.25 -27.65 0.19
N VAL A 387 23.20 -26.82 0.21
CA VAL A 387 23.21 -25.46 -0.31
C VAL A 387 23.04 -24.49 0.86
N GLU A 388 24.00 -23.60 1.04
CA GLU A 388 23.94 -22.51 2.01
C GLU A 388 23.64 -21.19 1.30
N LEU A 389 22.59 -20.52 1.76
CA LEU A 389 22.12 -19.25 1.20
C LEU A 389 22.05 -18.20 2.31
N GLU A 390 22.49 -17.00 1.98
CA GLU A 390 22.30 -15.79 2.76
C GLU A 390 20.95 -15.15 2.44
N GLU A 391 20.58 -14.14 3.22
CA GLU A 391 19.36 -13.36 2.98
C GLU A 391 19.25 -12.88 1.53
N GLY A 392 18.11 -13.17 0.89
CA GLY A 392 17.82 -12.75 -0.46
C GLY A 392 18.49 -13.53 -1.58
N GLU A 393 19.37 -14.48 -1.26
CA GLU A 393 19.96 -15.35 -2.27
C GLU A 393 18.97 -16.42 -2.72
N ALA A 394 19.23 -16.96 -3.91
CA ALA A 394 18.42 -18.02 -4.50
C ALA A 394 19.32 -19.06 -5.17
N TRP A 395 18.79 -20.25 -5.44
CA TRP A 395 19.50 -21.33 -6.10
C TRP A 395 18.60 -22.09 -7.08
N ARG A 396 19.16 -22.43 -8.25
CA ARG A 396 18.58 -23.36 -9.23
C ARG A 396 19.71 -24.06 -9.98
N SER A 397 20.24 -25.16 -9.44
CA SER A 397 21.48 -25.80 -9.89
C SER A 397 22.75 -24.98 -9.66
N GLU A 398 22.65 -23.66 -9.75
CA GLU A 398 23.68 -22.70 -9.42
C GLU A 398 23.10 -21.65 -8.47
N LYS A 399 23.96 -21.13 -7.60
CA LYS A 399 23.63 -20.07 -6.65
C LYS A 399 23.55 -18.72 -7.39
N ALA A 400 22.63 -17.85 -6.98
CA ALA A 400 22.50 -16.51 -7.55
C ALA A 400 23.82 -15.73 -7.43
N THR A 401 24.22 -15.09 -8.51
CA THR A 401 25.34 -14.14 -8.47
C THR A 401 24.91 -12.90 -7.69
N VAL A 402 25.66 -12.56 -6.64
CA VAL A 402 25.43 -11.36 -5.82
C VAL A 402 26.32 -10.22 -6.30
N THR A 403 25.69 -9.12 -6.72
CA THR A 403 26.35 -7.86 -7.05
C THR A 403 26.02 -6.84 -5.97
N VAL A 404 27.04 -6.19 -5.41
CA VAL A 404 26.86 -5.03 -4.53
C VAL A 404 26.95 -3.78 -5.39
N ASP A 405 25.96 -2.89 -5.25
CA ASP A 405 25.94 -1.63 -6.00
C ASP A 405 27.16 -0.78 -5.67
N ALA A 406 27.74 -0.16 -6.69
CA ALA A 406 28.89 0.73 -6.53
C ALA A 406 28.48 2.16 -6.14
N MET A 407 27.22 2.55 -6.37
CA MET A 407 26.64 3.83 -6.01
C MET A 407 25.81 3.66 -4.75
N GLU A 408 26.20 4.38 -3.69
CA GLU A 408 25.46 4.38 -2.43
C GLU A 408 24.16 5.19 -2.55
N VAL A 409 23.15 4.77 -1.80
CA VAL A 409 21.83 5.39 -1.77
C VAL A 409 21.72 6.26 -0.52
N ALA A 410 21.28 7.50 -0.66
CA ALA A 410 20.87 8.31 0.50
C ALA A 410 19.39 8.07 0.83
N ALA A 411 19.05 7.87 2.10
CA ALA A 411 17.68 7.57 2.54
C ALA A 411 16.64 8.65 2.17
N ASN A 412 17.07 9.88 1.83
CA ASN A 412 16.20 11.00 1.47
C ASN A 412 16.03 11.23 -0.04
N LYS A 413 16.67 10.44 -0.90
CA LYS A 413 16.69 10.70 -2.34
C LYS A 413 16.62 9.42 -3.16
N THR A 414 15.79 9.42 -4.20
CA THR A 414 15.79 8.35 -5.20
C THR A 414 17.15 8.26 -5.90
N LEU A 415 17.76 7.09 -5.87
CA LEU A 415 18.94 6.79 -6.67
C LEU A 415 18.52 6.46 -8.10
N SER A 416 19.03 7.23 -9.04
CA SER A 416 18.85 7.03 -10.47
C SER A 416 20.11 6.41 -11.05
N LEU A 417 20.09 5.10 -11.34
CA LEU A 417 21.26 4.43 -11.89
C LEU A 417 21.54 4.86 -13.34
N PRO A 418 22.82 4.91 -13.76
CA PRO A 418 23.21 5.17 -15.14
C PRO A 418 22.73 4.09 -16.11
N TYR A 419 22.78 4.39 -17.40
CA TYR A 419 22.57 3.42 -18.48
C TYR A 419 23.51 2.21 -18.34
N GLN A 420 22.98 0.99 -18.48
CA GLN A 420 23.75 -0.27 -18.38
C GLN A 420 24.52 -0.46 -17.07
N HIS A 421 24.08 0.15 -15.96
CA HIS A 421 24.71 -0.10 -14.64
C HIS A 421 24.56 -1.57 -14.19
N ILE A 422 23.48 -2.23 -14.61
CA ILE A 422 23.22 -3.65 -14.36
C ILE A 422 22.95 -4.33 -15.73
N PRO A 423 24.00 -4.63 -16.51
CA PRO A 423 23.85 -5.06 -17.91
C PRO A 423 22.94 -6.27 -18.10
N GLU A 424 23.06 -7.28 -17.22
CA GLU A 424 22.26 -8.51 -17.25
C GLU A 424 20.76 -8.28 -17.05
N MET A 425 20.35 -7.10 -16.56
CA MET A 425 18.94 -6.77 -16.36
C MET A 425 18.21 -6.50 -17.69
N VAL A 426 18.91 -6.20 -18.78
CA VAL A 426 18.27 -6.02 -20.11
C VAL A 426 17.42 -7.23 -20.49
N ASP A 427 17.90 -8.43 -20.15
CA ASP A 427 17.24 -9.70 -20.44
C ASP A 427 16.38 -10.22 -19.26
N ALA A 428 16.09 -9.37 -18.27
CA ALA A 428 15.30 -9.77 -17.11
C ALA A 428 13.86 -10.10 -17.52
N ILE A 429 13.41 -11.31 -17.19
CA ILE A 429 12.03 -11.75 -17.38
C ILE A 429 11.23 -11.76 -16.07
N ALA A 430 11.93 -11.68 -14.93
CA ALA A 430 11.31 -11.40 -13.65
C ALA A 430 12.23 -10.58 -12.72
N VAL A 431 11.64 -9.67 -11.95
CA VAL A 431 12.31 -8.88 -10.91
C VAL A 431 11.44 -8.91 -9.65
N GLN A 432 12.00 -9.37 -8.54
CA GLN A 432 11.31 -9.57 -7.26
C GLN A 432 9.93 -10.22 -7.43
N GLY A 433 9.86 -11.25 -8.29
CA GLY A 433 8.63 -11.97 -8.62
C GLY A 433 7.70 -11.30 -9.64
N SER A 434 7.88 -10.03 -9.99
CA SER A 434 7.12 -9.40 -11.08
C SER A 434 7.56 -9.94 -12.44
N GLN A 435 6.63 -10.57 -13.16
CA GLN A 435 6.82 -11.06 -14.55
C GLN A 435 6.72 -9.95 -15.61
N THR A 436 6.43 -8.71 -15.18
CA THR A 436 6.40 -7.53 -16.06
C THR A 436 7.31 -6.44 -15.49
N PRO A 437 8.61 -6.73 -15.33
CA PRO A 437 9.52 -5.93 -14.53
C PRO A 437 9.69 -4.49 -15.05
N PHE A 438 9.62 -4.30 -16.37
CA PHE A 438 9.80 -2.99 -17.01
C PHE A 438 8.51 -2.18 -17.19
N LYS A 439 7.38 -2.71 -16.70
CA LYS A 439 6.06 -2.06 -16.83
C LYS A 439 5.47 -1.65 -15.51
N THR A 440 6.09 -2.00 -14.38
CA THR A 440 5.55 -1.77 -13.04
C THR A 440 6.62 -1.19 -12.12
N VAL A 441 6.18 -0.45 -11.11
CA VAL A 441 7.01 -0.16 -9.93
C VAL A 441 6.84 -1.32 -8.98
N ILE A 442 7.94 -1.83 -8.46
CA ILE A 442 7.99 -3.03 -7.63
C ILE A 442 8.32 -2.60 -6.21
N THR A 443 7.45 -2.93 -5.26
CA THR A 443 7.70 -2.73 -3.83
C THR A 443 8.53 -3.89 -3.31
N LEU A 444 9.64 -3.58 -2.63
CA LEU A 444 10.51 -4.52 -1.97
C LEU A 444 9.95 -4.88 -0.57
N PRO A 445 10.40 -5.98 0.05
CA PRO A 445 9.97 -6.36 1.41
C PRO A 445 10.24 -5.29 2.48
N THR A 446 11.19 -4.38 2.21
CA THR A 446 11.55 -3.24 3.06
C THR A 446 10.60 -2.06 2.93
N ASP A 447 9.56 -2.14 2.07
CA ASP A 447 8.70 -1.06 1.60
C ASP A 447 9.36 -0.01 0.68
N ALA A 448 10.69 -0.11 0.45
CA ALA A 448 11.33 0.61 -0.63
C ALA A 448 10.78 0.16 -2.00
N ARG A 449 10.99 0.94 -3.05
CA ARG A 449 10.52 0.59 -4.40
C ARG A 449 11.63 0.64 -5.42
N ILE A 450 11.50 -0.19 -6.46
CA ILE A 450 12.33 -0.10 -7.65
C ILE A 450 11.49 0.07 -8.92
N ALA A 451 12.02 0.84 -9.87
CA ALA A 451 11.47 0.98 -11.20
C ALA A 451 12.53 0.59 -12.24
N CYS A 452 12.44 -0.65 -12.74
CA CYS A 452 13.41 -1.20 -13.68
C CYS A 452 13.16 -0.72 -15.11
N THR A 453 14.23 -0.66 -15.91
CA THR A 453 14.15 -0.26 -17.31
C THR A 453 14.79 -1.34 -18.21
N PRO A 454 14.36 -1.47 -19.48
CA PRO A 454 14.96 -2.41 -20.42
C PRO A 454 16.38 -2.00 -20.88
N ASP A 455 16.92 -0.90 -20.36
CA ASP A 455 18.25 -0.40 -20.69
C ASP A 455 19.35 -0.94 -19.74
N GLY A 456 19.03 -1.94 -18.90
CA GLY A 456 19.98 -2.50 -17.93
C GLY A 456 20.20 -1.57 -16.73
N THR A 457 19.14 -0.93 -16.24
CA THR A 457 19.21 0.06 -15.15
C THR A 457 17.88 0.16 -14.40
N LEU A 458 17.84 0.93 -13.32
CA LEU A 458 16.63 1.16 -12.51
C LEU A 458 16.66 2.50 -11.77
N ARG A 459 15.54 2.80 -11.12
CA ARG A 459 15.42 3.77 -10.03
C ARG A 459 15.22 3.01 -8.72
N TYR A 460 15.99 3.33 -7.70
CA TYR A 460 15.75 2.86 -6.33
C TYR A 460 15.17 4.02 -5.52
N ILE A 461 13.97 3.83 -5.00
CA ILE A 461 13.17 4.84 -4.30
C ILE A 461 13.11 4.42 -2.82
N PRO A 462 13.92 5.02 -1.92
CA PRO A 462 13.97 4.69 -0.49
C PRO A 462 12.62 4.84 0.21
N GLY A 463 11.84 5.84 -0.20
CA GLY A 463 10.58 6.21 0.41
C GLY A 463 10.72 6.45 1.92
N THR A 464 9.91 5.74 2.71
CA THR A 464 9.92 5.86 4.17
C THR A 464 10.67 4.75 4.91
N ALA A 465 11.21 3.75 4.19
CA ALA A 465 11.81 2.55 4.77
C ALA A 465 13.01 2.88 5.67
N TRP A 466 13.81 3.87 5.27
CA TRP A 466 15.13 4.13 5.84
C TRP A 466 15.24 5.45 6.60
N LEU A 467 14.11 6.12 6.90
CA LEU A 467 14.09 7.38 7.66
C LEU A 467 14.65 7.25 9.07
N HIS A 468 14.77 6.02 9.57
CA HIS A 468 15.31 5.72 10.88
C HIS A 468 16.85 5.81 10.94
N LEU A 469 17.57 5.81 9.81
CA LEU A 469 19.03 5.87 9.80
C LEU A 469 19.53 7.25 10.17
N ASP A 470 20.43 7.33 11.15
CA ASP A 470 21.20 8.55 11.42
C ASP A 470 22.39 8.71 10.47
N PRO A 471 22.91 9.95 10.29
CA PRO A 471 24.13 10.17 9.54
C PRO A 471 25.29 9.32 10.07
N GLY A 472 25.94 8.57 9.17
CA GLY A 472 27.01 7.62 9.50
C GLY A 472 26.53 6.20 9.79
N GLU A 473 25.22 5.96 9.90
CA GLU A 473 24.63 4.62 9.89
C GLU A 473 24.35 4.17 8.46
N SER A 474 24.42 2.87 8.23
CA SER A 474 24.06 2.25 6.97
C SER A 474 23.23 0.99 7.15
N ALA A 475 22.41 0.69 6.14
CA ALA A 475 21.64 -0.53 6.00
C ALA A 475 21.87 -1.14 4.61
N VAL A 476 21.41 -2.37 4.44
CA VAL A 476 21.42 -3.06 3.14
C VAL A 476 19.99 -3.37 2.75
N ASP A 477 19.69 -3.12 1.48
CA ASP A 477 18.47 -3.59 0.81
C ASP A 477 18.89 -4.39 -0.41
N TYR A 478 17.98 -5.17 -0.96
CA TYR A 478 18.27 -5.95 -2.14
C TYR A 478 17.03 -6.25 -2.96
N PHE A 479 17.28 -6.65 -4.19
CA PHE A 479 16.26 -7.31 -5.00
C PHE A 479 16.88 -8.46 -5.77
N ARG A 480 16.03 -9.43 -6.13
CA ARG A 480 16.40 -10.52 -7.03
C ARG A 480 15.86 -10.26 -8.42
N TYR A 481 16.58 -10.72 -9.42
CA TYR A 481 16.06 -10.77 -10.78
C TYR A 481 16.60 -11.99 -11.52
N SER A 482 15.96 -12.31 -12.63
CA SER A 482 16.34 -13.47 -13.42
C SER A 482 16.19 -13.21 -14.91
N THR A 483 17.20 -13.65 -15.66
CA THR A 483 17.13 -13.88 -17.10
C THR A 483 16.61 -15.31 -17.34
N PRO A 484 16.28 -15.71 -18.59
CA PRO A 484 15.81 -17.07 -18.86
C PRO A 484 16.74 -18.16 -18.30
N GLU A 485 18.05 -17.93 -18.32
CA GLU A 485 19.07 -18.88 -17.90
C GLU A 485 19.57 -18.66 -16.46
N LEU A 486 19.75 -17.41 -16.01
CA LEU A 486 20.53 -17.09 -14.81
C LEU A 486 19.75 -16.28 -13.76
N ILE A 487 19.99 -16.57 -12.47
CA ILE A 487 19.46 -15.80 -11.33
C ILE A 487 20.53 -14.88 -10.76
N TYR A 488 20.09 -13.70 -10.33
CA TYR A 488 20.93 -12.65 -9.80
C TYR A 488 20.30 -12.05 -8.54
N MET A 489 21.17 -11.49 -7.70
CA MET A 489 20.81 -10.67 -6.56
C MET A 489 21.63 -9.39 -6.63
N HIS A 490 20.97 -8.26 -6.46
CA HIS A 490 21.63 -6.96 -6.43
C HIS A 490 21.36 -6.27 -5.09
N LYS A 491 22.42 -5.84 -4.40
CA LYS A 491 22.37 -5.24 -3.06
C LYS A 491 22.67 -3.75 -3.14
N PHE A 492 21.92 -2.94 -2.42
CA PHE A 492 22.17 -1.52 -2.22
C PHE A 492 22.72 -1.28 -0.81
N ILE A 493 23.64 -0.34 -0.70
CA ILE A 493 24.06 0.23 0.59
C ILE A 493 23.30 1.54 0.75
N ILE A 494 22.51 1.64 1.81
CA ILE A 494 21.67 2.80 2.11
C ILE A 494 22.27 3.52 3.31
N ASN A 495 22.52 4.82 3.16
CA ASN A 495 23.05 5.69 4.20
C ASN A 495 21.96 6.64 4.72
N GLY A 496 22.13 7.10 5.97
CA GLY A 496 21.33 8.20 6.51
C GLY A 496 21.39 9.48 5.64
N SER A 497 20.37 10.33 5.76
CA SER A 497 20.30 11.58 5.00
C SER A 497 21.42 12.56 5.39
N GLU A 498 22.04 13.17 4.38
CA GLU A 498 23.08 14.20 4.57
C GLU A 498 22.52 15.60 4.91
N GLU A 499 21.21 15.79 4.78
CA GLU A 499 20.56 17.10 5.02
C GLU A 499 20.31 17.37 6.51
N VAL A 500 20.40 16.35 7.35
CA VAL A 500 20.08 16.41 8.78
C VAL A 500 21.20 15.79 9.62
N GLY A 501 21.31 16.23 10.87
CA GLY A 501 22.17 15.61 11.87
C GLY A 501 21.53 14.37 12.52
N PRO A 502 22.26 13.67 13.41
CA PRO A 502 21.70 12.58 14.20
C PRO A 502 20.48 12.99 15.02
N LYS A 503 19.63 12.02 15.36
CA LYS A 503 18.46 12.24 16.24
C LYS A 503 18.91 12.83 17.58
N VAL A 504 18.45 14.04 17.84
CA VAL A 504 18.72 14.75 19.11
C VAL A 504 17.79 14.29 20.23
N VAL A 505 16.64 13.70 19.88
CA VAL A 505 15.71 13.05 20.79
C VAL A 505 15.46 11.63 20.30
N GLN A 506 15.65 10.65 21.18
CA GLN A 506 15.41 9.24 20.86
C GLN A 506 13.90 8.93 20.85
N PRO A 507 13.40 8.06 19.96
CA PRO A 507 11.96 7.77 19.86
C PRO A 507 11.31 7.30 21.17
N ASN A 508 12.05 6.60 22.03
CA ASN A 508 11.57 6.09 23.32
C ASN A 508 11.65 7.12 24.47
N ALA A 509 12.17 8.32 24.23
CA ALA A 509 12.35 9.36 25.25
C ALA A 509 11.07 10.14 25.58
N PHE A 510 10.02 10.00 24.77
CA PHE A 510 8.78 10.73 24.99
C PHE A 510 7.93 10.12 26.10
N SER A 511 7.19 10.98 26.80
CA SER A 511 6.20 10.57 27.79
C SER A 511 5.04 11.57 27.87
N GLY A 512 3.86 11.08 28.19
CA GLY A 512 2.66 11.91 28.28
C GLY A 512 1.52 11.15 28.96
N SER A 513 0.69 11.86 29.74
CA SER A 513 -0.46 11.24 30.39
C SER A 513 -1.54 10.85 29.37
N GLY A 514 -2.18 9.69 29.54
CA GLY A 514 -3.17 9.17 28.57
C GLY A 514 -2.57 8.47 27.35
N TRP A 515 -1.26 8.26 27.34
CA TRP A 515 -0.54 7.48 26.34
C TRP A 515 0.04 6.20 26.96
N THR A 516 -0.04 5.11 26.22
CA THR A 516 0.66 3.87 26.53
C THR A 516 1.89 3.77 25.63
N ASN A 517 3.09 3.72 26.21
CA ASN A 517 4.34 3.55 25.47
C ASN A 517 4.74 2.07 25.44
N ASN A 518 4.94 1.53 24.25
CA ASN A 518 5.62 0.27 24.01
C ASN A 518 6.85 0.52 23.12
N ASN A 519 8.02 0.68 23.74
CA ASN A 519 9.30 0.85 23.05
C ASN A 519 9.32 1.96 21.95
N GLY A 520 8.77 3.14 22.25
CA GLY A 520 8.70 4.27 21.30
C GLY A 520 7.48 4.26 20.39
N VAL A 521 6.56 3.31 20.58
CA VAL A 521 5.22 3.28 19.98
C VAL A 521 4.23 3.77 21.04
N TYR A 522 3.52 4.86 20.75
CA TYR A 522 2.61 5.52 21.68
C TYR A 522 1.16 5.36 21.23
N THR A 523 0.38 4.57 21.97
CA THR A 523 -1.03 4.29 21.65
C THR A 523 -1.96 4.96 22.66
N THR A 524 -3.12 5.43 22.20
CA THR A 524 -4.14 6.03 23.03
C THR A 524 -5.55 5.76 22.50
N THR A 525 -6.52 5.59 23.40
CA THR A 525 -7.94 5.43 23.05
C THR A 525 -8.68 6.77 22.96
N GLY A 526 -7.98 7.89 23.15
CA GLY A 526 -8.53 9.25 23.10
C GLY A 526 -7.86 10.17 24.12
N THR A 527 -6.99 11.08 23.69
CA THR A 527 -6.33 12.06 24.57
C THR A 527 -6.12 13.41 23.89
N SER A 528 -6.03 14.48 24.69
CA SER A 528 -5.56 15.80 24.26
C SER A 528 -4.28 16.24 25.00
N ASN A 529 -3.69 15.34 25.78
CA ASN A 529 -2.44 15.60 26.46
C ASN A 529 -1.26 15.35 25.51
N SER A 530 -0.24 16.21 25.58
CA SER A 530 0.95 16.09 24.75
C SER A 530 1.83 14.90 25.14
N LEU A 531 2.53 14.32 24.18
CA LEU A 531 3.79 13.60 24.41
C LEU A 531 4.91 14.61 24.51
N THR A 532 5.84 14.43 25.45
CA THR A 532 6.91 15.41 25.72
C THR A 532 8.25 14.72 25.89
N ALA A 533 9.32 15.36 25.39
CA ALA A 533 10.70 14.94 25.61
C ALA A 533 11.60 16.17 25.83
N SER A 534 12.59 16.02 26.71
CA SER A 534 13.53 17.10 27.05
C SER A 534 14.78 17.04 26.18
N TYR A 535 15.19 18.20 25.64
CA TYR A 535 16.45 18.40 24.93
C TYR A 535 16.79 19.89 24.90
N ALA A 536 18.06 20.25 24.99
CA ALA A 536 18.49 21.64 24.91
C ALA A 536 18.61 22.06 23.43
N PHE A 537 17.54 22.63 22.88
CA PHE A 537 17.51 23.07 21.48
C PHE A 537 18.31 24.37 21.32
N GLU A 538 19.10 24.44 20.25
CA GLU A 538 19.90 25.61 19.93
C GLU A 538 19.00 26.73 19.37
N GLU A 539 19.11 27.93 19.94
CA GLU A 539 18.29 29.07 19.53
C GLU A 539 18.48 29.39 18.04
N GLY A 540 17.36 29.58 17.34
CA GLY A 540 17.34 29.94 15.93
C GLY A 540 17.57 28.77 14.98
N GLU A 541 18.05 27.62 15.46
CA GLU A 541 18.25 26.44 14.60
C GLU A 541 16.93 25.79 14.22
N ILE A 542 16.93 25.09 13.08
CA ILE A 542 15.76 24.40 12.55
C ILE A 542 15.86 22.91 12.86
N TYR A 543 14.78 22.36 13.37
CA TYR A 543 14.64 20.94 13.64
C TYR A 543 13.59 20.32 12.73
N GLN A 544 13.98 19.26 12.05
CA GLN A 544 13.09 18.36 11.34
C GLN A 544 12.44 17.42 12.36
N VAL A 545 11.12 17.39 12.36
CA VAL A 545 10.33 16.45 13.17
C VAL A 545 9.55 15.55 12.24
N ILE A 546 9.78 14.25 12.31
CA ILE A 546 9.03 13.22 11.56
C ILE A 546 8.26 12.37 12.56
N LEU A 547 7.03 11.98 12.23
CA LEU A 547 6.30 10.91 12.94
C LEU A 547 5.40 10.16 11.98
N ASN A 548 4.98 8.97 12.38
CA ASN A 548 4.03 8.12 11.67
C ASN A 548 2.75 7.92 12.51
N LEU A 549 1.59 8.09 11.88
CA LEU A 549 0.29 7.74 12.47
C LEU A 549 -0.21 6.42 11.91
N SER A 550 -0.55 5.49 12.78
CA SER A 550 -1.15 4.20 12.42
C SER A 550 -2.39 3.93 13.28
N GLU A 551 -3.28 3.07 12.77
CA GLU A 551 -4.51 2.66 13.46
C GLU A 551 -5.38 3.85 13.87
N ARG A 552 -5.39 4.90 13.04
CA ARG A 552 -6.00 6.17 13.41
C ARG A 552 -7.52 6.05 13.30
N SER A 553 -8.21 6.29 14.43
CA SER A 553 -9.66 6.43 14.44
C SER A 553 -10.12 7.89 14.26
N SER A 554 -9.51 8.83 14.99
CA SER A 554 -9.92 10.24 14.99
C SER A 554 -8.86 11.18 15.57
N GLY A 555 -9.09 12.49 15.41
CA GLY A 555 -8.22 13.54 15.96
C GLY A 555 -6.97 13.79 15.12
N SER A 556 -6.10 14.65 15.66
CA SER A 556 -4.87 15.09 15.01
C SER A 556 -3.73 15.27 16.02
N VAL A 557 -2.50 15.31 15.51
CA VAL A 557 -1.31 15.64 16.28
C VAL A 557 -0.52 16.78 15.63
N MET A 558 0.26 17.51 16.41
CA MET A 558 1.15 18.56 15.90
C MET A 558 2.37 18.75 16.81
N PRO A 559 3.59 18.75 16.27
CA PRO A 559 4.79 19.04 17.05
C PRO A 559 4.90 20.52 17.42
N LYS A 560 5.61 20.81 18.51
CA LYS A 560 5.83 22.16 19.04
C LYS A 560 7.16 22.25 19.77
N LEU A 561 7.89 23.35 19.56
CA LEU A 561 9.14 23.68 20.25
C LEU A 561 8.99 25.02 20.99
N GLY A 562 8.88 24.99 22.32
CA GLY A 562 8.69 26.22 23.11
C GLY A 562 7.43 26.98 22.71
N ALA A 563 7.57 28.20 22.19
CA ALA A 563 6.44 28.97 21.64
C ALA A 563 6.19 28.74 20.14
N ALA A 564 7.09 28.05 19.42
CA ALA A 564 6.98 27.83 17.99
C ALA A 564 5.99 26.70 17.69
N ILE A 565 4.91 27.05 16.99
CA ILE A 565 3.84 26.14 16.57
C ILE A 565 3.81 26.13 15.03
N PRO A 566 3.83 24.96 14.38
CA PRO A 566 3.67 24.84 12.94
C PRO A 566 2.30 25.34 12.46
N LYS A 567 2.19 25.60 11.15
CA LYS A 567 0.95 26.09 10.53
C LYS A 567 -0.17 25.03 10.45
N TYR A 568 0.17 23.74 10.57
CA TYR A 568 -0.78 22.65 10.35
C TYR A 568 -0.53 21.44 11.27
N SER A 569 -1.63 20.75 11.60
CA SER A 569 -1.63 19.46 12.29
C SER A 569 -1.74 18.30 11.31
N HIS A 570 -1.28 17.12 11.70
CA HIS A 570 -1.43 15.87 10.94
C HIS A 570 -2.61 15.04 11.44
N ALA A 571 -3.45 14.60 10.52
CA ALA A 571 -4.70 13.89 10.82
C ALA A 571 -5.00 12.76 9.82
N ILE A 572 -3.99 12.28 9.10
CA ILE A 572 -4.11 11.23 8.07
C ILE A 572 -3.15 10.09 8.47
N GLU A 573 -3.47 8.85 8.12
CA GLU A 573 -2.52 7.75 8.36
C GLU A 573 -1.24 7.91 7.53
N GLY A 574 -0.13 7.42 8.08
CA GLY A 574 1.20 7.51 7.48
C GLY A 574 2.07 8.62 8.06
N TYR A 575 3.21 8.83 7.40
CA TYR A 575 4.25 9.76 7.84
C TYR A 575 3.92 11.23 7.55
N GLU A 576 4.35 12.11 8.44
CA GLU A 576 4.40 13.55 8.22
C GLU A 576 5.71 14.14 8.74
N VAL A 577 6.12 15.26 8.16
CA VAL A 577 7.35 15.97 8.46
C VAL A 577 7.10 17.47 8.62
N TRP A 578 7.70 18.06 9.65
CA TRP A 578 7.70 19.50 9.91
C TRP A 578 9.12 20.01 10.06
N LEU A 579 9.34 21.27 9.68
CA LEU A 579 10.53 22.02 10.07
C LEU A 579 10.11 23.11 11.06
N ILE A 580 10.77 23.16 12.21
CA ILE A 580 10.45 24.10 13.29
C ILE A 580 11.72 24.81 13.74
N ARG A 581 11.70 26.14 13.70
CA ARG A 581 12.76 26.99 14.25
C ARG A 581 12.63 27.05 15.77
N ALA A 582 13.68 26.70 16.49
CA ALA A 582 13.68 26.70 17.95
C ALA A 582 13.76 28.14 18.51
N PRO A 583 12.79 28.58 19.34
CA PRO A 583 12.90 29.83 20.08
C PRO A 583 14.03 29.81 21.12
N ALA A 584 14.40 31.00 21.62
CA ALA A 584 15.35 31.14 22.73
C ALA A 584 14.94 30.31 23.96
N ASN A 585 15.91 29.67 24.60
CA ASN A 585 15.73 28.86 25.82
C ASN A 585 14.76 27.67 25.67
N THR A 586 14.63 27.09 24.47
CA THR A 586 13.76 25.92 24.28
C THR A 586 14.41 24.65 24.82
N THR A 587 13.80 24.04 25.85
CA THR A 587 14.34 22.85 26.54
C THR A 587 13.50 21.58 26.35
N GLN A 588 12.40 21.67 25.60
CA GLN A 588 11.50 20.54 25.38
C GLN A 588 10.84 20.59 24.01
N ILE A 589 10.52 19.40 23.50
CA ILE A 589 9.61 19.19 22.37
C ILE A 589 8.31 18.58 22.88
N GLU A 590 7.20 19.02 22.30
CA GLU A 590 5.87 18.50 22.57
C GLU A 590 5.22 18.02 21.28
N ILE A 591 4.65 16.81 21.28
CA ILE A 591 3.70 16.37 20.26
C ILE A 591 2.31 16.58 20.86
N THR A 592 1.72 17.72 20.53
CA THR A 592 0.38 18.09 21.00
C THR A 592 -0.67 17.21 20.32
N ALA A 593 -1.71 16.84 21.07
CA ALA A 593 -2.80 16.00 20.57
C ALA A 593 -4.14 16.74 20.68
N SER A 594 -4.99 16.57 19.68
CA SER A 594 -6.35 17.10 19.67
C SER A 594 -7.35 15.95 19.58
N GLY A 595 -7.78 15.45 20.75
CA GLY A 595 -8.68 14.30 20.84
C GLY A 595 -8.19 13.07 20.06
N TYR A 596 -6.87 12.87 19.99
CA TYR A 596 -6.27 11.85 19.15
C TYR A 596 -6.60 10.45 19.68
N LYS A 597 -6.99 9.55 18.77
CA LYS A 597 -7.23 8.13 19.01
C LYS A 597 -6.54 7.31 17.92
N GLY A 598 -5.57 6.50 18.33
CA GLY A 598 -4.73 5.69 17.45
C GLY A 598 -3.32 5.56 18.01
N THR A 599 -2.36 5.29 17.12
CA THR A 599 -0.95 5.08 17.44
C THR A 599 -0.08 6.17 16.80
N VAL A 600 0.94 6.64 17.53
CA VAL A 600 2.02 7.54 17.07
C VAL A 600 3.33 6.81 17.27
N GLN A 601 4.14 6.70 16.22
CA GLN A 601 5.42 5.99 16.25
C GLN A 601 6.46 6.67 15.36
N ASN A 602 7.71 6.18 15.41
CA ASN A 602 8.81 6.68 14.58
C ASN A 602 9.02 8.20 14.69
N ILE A 603 8.96 8.70 15.93
CA ILE A 603 9.15 10.13 16.23
C ILE A 603 10.64 10.45 16.13
N TYR A 604 11.05 11.07 15.04
CA TYR A 604 12.44 11.47 14.80
C TYR A 604 12.56 12.99 14.91
N VAL A 605 13.50 13.46 15.72
CA VAL A 605 13.81 14.88 15.91
C VAL A 605 15.27 15.08 15.56
N GLN A 606 15.54 15.78 14.47
CA GLN A 606 16.89 15.94 13.91
C GLN A 606 17.15 17.41 13.58
N LYS A 607 18.38 17.88 13.78
CA LYS A 607 18.77 19.25 13.39
C LYS A 607 18.96 19.30 11.86
N LEU A 608 18.37 20.28 11.18
CA LEU A 608 18.63 20.53 9.75
C LEU A 608 20.01 21.18 9.59
N ILE A 609 20.85 20.67 8.68
CA ILE A 609 22.22 21.16 8.50
C ILE A 609 22.22 22.34 7.54
N ARG A 610 22.35 23.58 8.06
CA ARG A 610 22.47 24.80 7.24
C ARG A 610 23.62 25.67 7.74
N THR A 611 24.72 25.66 7.00
CA THR A 611 25.96 26.37 7.38
C THR A 611 26.36 27.46 6.40
N GLU A 612 25.68 27.56 5.25
CA GLU A 612 25.99 28.50 4.18
C GLU A 612 25.37 29.87 4.46
N ALA A 613 26.04 30.95 4.05
CA ALA A 613 25.51 32.30 4.22
C ALA A 613 24.15 32.46 3.53
N PRO A 614 23.13 33.05 4.20
CA PRO A 614 21.83 33.25 3.59
C PRO A 614 21.90 34.09 2.31
N ALA A 615 21.10 33.73 1.31
CA ALA A 615 21.03 34.46 0.04
C ALA A 615 20.57 35.91 0.26
N LEU A 616 21.05 36.83 -0.58
CA LEU A 616 20.62 38.23 -0.58
C LEU A 616 19.53 38.43 -1.65
N PRO A 617 18.28 38.77 -1.24
CA PRO A 617 17.22 39.05 -2.20
C PRO A 617 17.35 40.43 -2.86
N GLU A 618 16.97 40.49 -4.13
CA GLU A 618 16.66 41.74 -4.84
C GLU A 618 15.13 41.88 -4.93
N LEU A 619 14.59 42.97 -4.40
CA LEU A 619 13.15 43.22 -4.26
C LEU A 619 12.68 44.26 -5.28
N SER A 620 11.52 44.02 -5.88
CA SER A 620 10.79 44.97 -6.71
C SER A 620 9.31 44.99 -6.32
N ALA A 621 8.60 46.07 -6.67
CA ALA A 621 7.18 46.19 -6.39
C ALA A 621 6.46 47.02 -7.46
N THR A 622 5.22 46.64 -7.77
CA THR A 622 4.27 47.41 -8.57
C THR A 622 2.97 47.59 -7.79
N VAL A 623 2.20 48.64 -8.11
CA VAL A 623 0.94 48.95 -7.42
C VAL A 623 -0.20 48.93 -8.43
N ASP A 624 -1.28 48.24 -8.07
CA ASP A 624 -2.57 48.28 -8.74
C ASP A 624 -3.69 48.53 -7.72
N GLY A 625 -4.25 49.74 -7.75
CA GLY A 625 -5.22 50.20 -6.75
C GLY A 625 -4.68 50.09 -5.33
N SER A 626 -5.38 49.36 -4.46
CA SER A 626 -4.98 49.12 -3.07
C SER A 626 -3.99 47.96 -2.88
N THR A 627 -3.52 47.35 -3.96
CA THR A 627 -2.71 46.14 -3.92
C THR A 627 -1.30 46.43 -4.42
N ALA A 628 -0.30 46.09 -3.61
CA ALA A 628 1.09 46.06 -4.02
C ALA A 628 1.47 44.63 -4.42
N ASN A 629 1.91 44.45 -5.66
CA ASN A 629 2.51 43.21 -6.14
C ASN A 629 4.02 43.29 -5.92
N ILE A 630 4.52 42.53 -4.96
CA ILE A 630 5.94 42.41 -4.63
C ILE A 630 6.52 41.20 -5.36
N GLU A 631 7.66 41.38 -6.01
CA GLU A 631 8.43 40.31 -6.65
C GLU A 631 9.87 40.37 -6.14
N TRP A 632 10.51 39.23 -5.93
CA TRP A 632 11.91 39.19 -5.55
C TRP A 632 12.68 38.08 -6.26
N GLU A 633 13.98 38.30 -6.41
CA GLU A 633 14.88 37.37 -7.06
C GLU A 633 15.95 36.89 -6.08
N LEU A 634 16.32 35.63 -6.22
CA LEU A 634 17.40 35.00 -5.47
C LEU A 634 18.37 34.34 -6.45
N ILE A 635 19.65 34.40 -6.13
CA ILE A 635 20.68 33.69 -6.87
C ILE A 635 20.82 32.29 -6.24
N PRO A 636 20.69 31.19 -7.00
CA PRO A 636 20.98 29.84 -6.52
C PRO A 636 22.44 29.70 -6.10
N VAL A 637 22.79 28.61 -5.42
CA VAL A 637 24.17 28.35 -4.95
C VAL A 637 25.17 28.35 -6.11
N THR A 638 24.74 27.94 -7.30
CA THR A 638 25.58 27.93 -8.51
C THR A 638 24.78 28.41 -9.72
N ARG A 639 25.44 29.18 -10.59
CA ARG A 639 24.92 29.56 -11.92
C ARG A 639 25.72 28.88 -13.01
N LEU A 640 25.08 28.49 -14.12
CA LEU A 640 25.76 27.86 -15.25
C LEU A 640 26.77 28.80 -15.91
N ARG A 641 26.49 30.11 -15.98
CA ARG A 641 27.37 31.16 -16.51
C ARG A 641 28.72 31.26 -15.78
N ASP A 642 28.79 30.76 -14.55
CA ASP A 642 30.04 30.74 -13.78
C ASP A 642 30.92 29.54 -14.17
N THR A 643 30.35 28.54 -14.84
CA THR A 643 31.02 27.32 -15.29
C THR A 643 31.27 27.32 -16.81
N TYR A 644 30.31 27.86 -17.58
CA TYR A 644 30.35 27.93 -19.03
C TYR A 644 30.47 29.38 -19.50
N THR A 645 31.38 29.64 -20.44
CA THR A 645 31.42 30.92 -21.15
C THR A 645 30.38 30.90 -22.26
N ALA A 646 29.43 31.83 -22.24
CA ALA A 646 28.40 31.92 -23.28
C ALA A 646 29.01 32.35 -24.62
N ASP A 647 28.78 31.55 -25.67
CA ASP A 647 29.07 31.92 -27.05
C ASP A 647 28.02 32.90 -27.58
N VAL A 648 26.79 32.75 -27.10
CA VAL A 648 25.66 33.63 -27.40
C VAL A 648 25.12 34.20 -26.09
N HIS A 649 25.27 35.50 -25.90
CA HIS A 649 24.72 36.23 -24.77
C HIS A 649 23.75 37.31 -25.26
N ILE A 650 22.48 37.20 -24.88
CA ILE A 650 21.43 38.16 -25.21
C ILE A 650 20.83 38.68 -23.92
N GLN A 651 20.74 40.00 -23.78
CA GLN A 651 20.23 40.62 -22.56
C GLN A 651 19.39 41.88 -22.81
N ASN A 652 18.42 42.11 -21.93
CA ASN A 652 17.62 43.35 -21.85
C ASN A 652 16.94 43.75 -23.18
N GLN A 653 16.41 42.80 -23.93
CA GLN A 653 15.75 43.07 -25.20
C GLN A 653 14.59 42.10 -25.50
N GLU A 654 13.71 42.55 -26.39
CA GLU A 654 12.70 41.70 -27.00
C GLU A 654 13.35 40.69 -27.95
N LEU A 655 12.93 39.44 -27.87
CA LEU A 655 13.26 38.39 -28.83
C LEU A 655 12.21 38.44 -29.95
N ASP A 656 12.63 38.90 -31.11
CA ASP A 656 11.81 39.02 -32.33
C ASP A 656 12.65 38.66 -33.57
N GLN A 657 13.24 37.47 -33.55
CA GLN A 657 14.11 37.01 -34.65
C GLN A 657 13.30 36.78 -35.94
N GLU A 658 12.09 36.24 -35.82
CA GLU A 658 11.20 35.99 -36.96
C GLU A 658 9.72 36.24 -36.60
N VAL A 659 8.85 36.26 -37.62
CA VAL A 659 7.41 36.56 -37.46
C VAL A 659 6.73 35.69 -36.40
N ASP A 660 7.04 34.39 -36.38
CA ASP A 660 6.41 33.42 -35.48
C ASP A 660 7.32 33.00 -34.31
N ALA A 661 8.56 33.47 -34.24
CA ALA A 661 9.54 33.00 -33.26
C ALA A 661 10.37 34.12 -32.63
N GLY A 662 10.58 34.04 -31.32
CA GLY A 662 11.41 34.96 -30.56
C GLY A 662 12.89 34.74 -30.84
N TYR A 663 13.41 33.55 -30.52
CA TYR A 663 14.78 33.14 -30.85
C TYR A 663 14.83 31.67 -31.27
N VAL A 664 15.55 31.37 -32.35
CA VAL A 664 15.73 30.02 -32.90
C VAL A 664 17.18 29.81 -33.34
N ASN A 665 17.76 28.68 -32.91
CA ASN A 665 19.08 28.22 -33.35
C ASN A 665 19.19 26.68 -33.20
N ASP A 666 20.03 26.04 -33.99
CA ASP A 666 20.24 24.59 -34.01
C ASP A 666 21.71 24.15 -33.81
N ASP A 667 22.58 25.07 -33.38
CA ASP A 667 23.98 24.75 -33.08
C ASP A 667 24.17 24.13 -31.69
N GLU A 668 24.34 22.81 -31.67
CA GLU A 668 24.54 22.03 -30.44
C GLU A 668 25.84 22.31 -29.69
N THR A 669 26.79 22.98 -30.33
CA THR A 669 28.15 23.18 -29.77
C THR A 669 28.25 24.44 -28.93
N LEU A 670 27.24 25.32 -28.99
CA LEU A 670 27.26 26.62 -28.34
C LEU A 670 26.71 26.57 -26.92
N SER A 671 27.23 27.45 -26.08
CA SER A 671 26.68 27.80 -24.77
C SER A 671 25.88 29.09 -24.87
N TYR A 672 24.65 29.08 -24.34
CA TYR A 672 23.71 30.20 -24.44
C TYR A 672 23.39 30.81 -23.08
N LEU A 673 23.37 32.14 -23.01
CA LEU A 673 22.91 32.91 -21.87
C LEU A 673 21.87 33.94 -22.31
N PHE A 674 20.68 33.89 -21.73
CA PHE A 674 19.61 34.86 -21.93
C PHE A 674 19.25 35.54 -20.61
N GLU A 675 19.31 36.87 -20.55
CA GLU A 675 19.04 37.63 -19.32
C GLU A 675 18.03 38.75 -19.54
N ASN A 676 16.93 38.77 -18.78
CA ASN A 676 15.91 39.82 -18.84
C ASN A 676 15.37 40.06 -20.27
N VAL A 677 15.12 38.98 -21.00
CA VAL A 677 14.58 39.00 -22.35
C VAL A 677 13.08 38.72 -22.34
N TRP A 678 12.37 39.12 -23.40
CA TRP A 678 10.93 38.88 -23.48
C TRP A 678 10.45 38.61 -24.91
N CYS A 679 9.29 37.97 -25.06
CA CYS A 679 8.59 37.88 -26.34
C CYS A 679 7.07 37.88 -26.12
N SER A 680 6.30 38.39 -27.08
CA SER A 680 4.84 38.45 -27.00
C SER A 680 4.19 38.00 -28.31
N GLY A 681 3.12 37.22 -28.22
CA GLY A 681 2.32 36.79 -29.38
C GLY A 681 3.07 35.86 -30.35
N LYS A 682 4.20 35.28 -29.93
CA LYS A 682 5.00 34.36 -30.74
C LYS A 682 4.53 32.92 -30.57
N ARG A 683 4.68 32.12 -31.62
CA ARG A 683 4.48 30.66 -31.56
C ARG A 683 5.58 29.99 -30.74
N LYS A 684 6.81 30.48 -30.87
CA LYS A 684 8.00 29.97 -30.19
C LYS A 684 8.70 31.10 -29.45
N GLY A 685 8.95 30.97 -28.16
CA GLY A 685 9.76 31.94 -27.41
C GLY A 685 11.26 31.72 -27.68
N ILE A 686 11.91 30.89 -26.87
CA ILE A 686 13.29 30.42 -27.09
C ILE A 686 13.23 28.97 -27.57
N SER A 687 13.67 28.70 -28.80
CA SER A 687 13.70 27.35 -29.37
C SER A 687 15.09 26.98 -29.87
N LEU A 688 15.79 26.17 -29.09
CA LEU A 688 17.07 25.58 -29.46
C LEU A 688 16.89 24.10 -29.84
N TYR A 689 17.72 23.59 -30.74
CA TYR A 689 17.72 22.16 -31.12
C TYR A 689 19.02 21.49 -30.66
N GLY A 690 19.30 21.58 -29.36
CA GLY A 690 20.56 21.14 -28.74
C GLY A 690 21.47 22.31 -28.38
N CYS A 691 22.28 22.13 -27.33
CA CYS A 691 23.35 23.06 -26.92
C CYS A 691 24.28 22.40 -25.88
N GLU A 692 25.47 22.97 -25.69
CA GLU A 692 26.39 22.57 -24.62
C GLU A 692 25.83 22.96 -23.26
N SER A 693 25.33 24.20 -23.15
CA SER A 693 24.65 24.70 -21.96
C SER A 693 23.62 25.77 -22.33
N LEU A 694 22.56 25.89 -21.52
CA LEU A 694 21.57 26.96 -21.64
C LEU A 694 21.27 27.53 -20.26
N GLU A 695 21.55 28.82 -20.06
CA GLU A 695 21.04 29.60 -18.94
C GLU A 695 20.02 30.62 -19.44
N VAL A 696 18.84 30.62 -18.82
CA VAL A 696 17.81 31.64 -19.04
C VAL A 696 17.45 32.21 -17.67
N ASP A 697 17.56 33.53 -17.52
CA ASP A 697 17.26 34.24 -16.29
C ASP A 697 16.39 35.47 -16.57
N GLY A 698 15.23 35.58 -15.94
CA GLY A 698 14.36 36.76 -16.12
C GLY A 698 13.55 36.76 -17.43
N PHE A 699 13.23 35.61 -18.00
CA PHE A 699 12.47 35.53 -19.27
C PHE A 699 10.96 35.76 -19.08
N LYS A 700 10.36 36.60 -19.92
CA LYS A 700 8.90 36.81 -19.98
C LYS A 700 8.33 36.44 -21.34
N CYS A 701 7.40 35.49 -21.37
CA CYS A 701 6.67 35.10 -22.59
C CYS A 701 5.18 35.26 -22.38
N THR A 702 4.54 36.11 -23.20
CA THR A 702 3.09 36.28 -23.22
C THR A 702 2.54 35.70 -24.51
N GLY A 703 1.48 34.89 -24.40
CA GLY A 703 0.79 34.28 -25.52
C GLY A 703 0.09 35.28 -26.45
N GLY A 704 -0.84 34.78 -27.26
CA GLY A 704 -1.57 35.59 -28.25
C GLY A 704 -1.21 35.30 -29.71
N PHE A 705 -0.48 34.21 -29.98
CA PHE A 705 -0.29 33.71 -31.33
C PHE A 705 -1.64 33.27 -31.94
N ASP A 706 -2.00 33.84 -33.09
CA ASP A 706 -3.30 33.68 -33.76
C ASP A 706 -3.24 32.82 -35.04
N GLY A 707 -2.06 32.28 -35.38
CA GLY A 707 -1.89 31.38 -36.52
C GLY A 707 -2.83 30.17 -36.43
N GLN A 708 -3.68 30.01 -37.45
CA GLN A 708 -4.66 28.94 -37.52
C GLN A 708 -4.01 27.59 -37.86
N LEU A 709 -4.58 26.49 -37.32
CA LEU A 709 -4.19 25.09 -37.60
C LEU A 709 -2.81 24.66 -37.07
N ASP A 710 -2.16 25.45 -36.23
CA ASP A 710 -0.94 25.04 -35.56
C ASP A 710 -1.25 24.27 -34.28
N THR A 711 -0.74 23.05 -34.16
CA THR A 711 -0.96 22.19 -32.99
C THR A 711 0.01 22.48 -31.83
N TRP A 712 1.09 23.25 -32.07
CA TRP A 712 2.22 23.37 -31.15
C TRP A 712 2.71 24.82 -30.98
N ILE A 713 2.59 25.33 -29.75
CA ILE A 713 3.10 26.63 -29.25
C ILE A 713 3.98 26.35 -28.02
N VAL A 714 5.11 27.05 -27.90
CA VAL A 714 6.06 26.83 -26.80
C VAL A 714 6.72 28.11 -26.31
N GLY A 715 6.91 28.22 -25.00
CA GLY A 715 7.71 29.29 -24.39
C GLY A 715 9.21 29.01 -24.51
N ILE A 716 9.70 27.97 -23.84
CA ILE A 716 11.11 27.52 -23.95
C ILE A 716 11.16 26.05 -24.34
N GLN A 717 11.99 25.73 -25.32
CA GLN A 717 12.31 24.37 -25.71
C GLN A 717 13.76 24.30 -26.24
N ALA A 718 14.59 23.46 -25.65
CA ALA A 718 15.97 23.26 -26.12
C ALA A 718 16.21 21.90 -26.79
N ASP A 719 15.17 21.06 -26.94
CA ASP A 719 15.33 19.60 -27.08
C ASP A 719 14.45 18.86 -28.12
N LEU A 720 13.92 19.47 -29.18
CA LEU A 720 12.78 18.87 -29.94
C LEU A 720 13.05 17.51 -30.61
N TYR A 721 14.21 17.26 -31.25
CA TYR A 721 14.39 16.07 -32.12
C TYR A 721 15.81 15.45 -32.14
N HIS A 722 16.67 15.74 -31.16
CA HIS A 722 18.12 15.54 -31.22
C HIS A 722 18.81 16.53 -32.19
N PRO A 723 19.98 17.09 -31.82
CA PRO A 723 20.67 16.95 -30.54
C PRO A 723 19.95 17.61 -29.36
N TYR A 724 20.38 17.29 -28.13
CA TYR A 724 19.73 17.68 -26.89
C TYR A 724 20.64 18.60 -26.08
N ALA A 725 20.05 19.58 -25.39
CA ALA A 725 20.76 20.41 -24.42
C ALA A 725 21.31 19.55 -23.28
N LYS A 726 22.62 19.63 -23.03
CA LYS A 726 23.30 18.78 -22.04
C LYS A 726 22.95 19.16 -20.61
N VAL A 727 22.89 20.47 -20.34
CA VAL A 727 22.47 21.04 -19.06
C VAL A 727 21.70 22.34 -19.29
N GLN A 728 20.63 22.53 -18.52
CA GLN A 728 19.76 23.71 -18.61
C GLN A 728 19.53 24.29 -17.22
N GLN A 729 19.62 25.62 -17.10
CA GLN A 729 19.25 26.36 -15.90
C GLN A 729 18.28 27.46 -16.28
N LEU A 730 17.04 27.34 -15.81
CA LEU A 730 15.89 28.13 -16.22
C LEU A 730 15.31 28.83 -14.99
N GLY A 731 15.69 30.08 -14.77
CA GLY A 731 15.47 30.85 -13.55
C GLY A 731 14.65 32.11 -13.73
N ASN A 732 13.84 32.46 -12.73
CA ASN A 732 13.10 33.73 -12.70
C ASN A 732 12.23 33.95 -13.95
N ILE A 733 11.50 32.92 -14.37
CA ILE A 733 10.78 32.87 -15.65
C ILE A 733 9.28 33.10 -15.43
N THR A 734 8.64 33.91 -16.26
CA THR A 734 7.17 34.04 -16.34
C THR A 734 6.71 33.71 -17.75
N ILE A 735 5.94 32.64 -17.92
CA ILE A 735 5.38 32.23 -19.21
C ILE A 735 3.89 31.99 -19.05
N ASP A 736 3.09 32.75 -19.78
CA ASP A 736 1.64 32.51 -19.90
C ASP A 736 1.29 32.41 -21.38
N LEU A 737 0.93 31.21 -21.84
CA LEU A 737 0.57 31.01 -23.25
C LEU A 737 -0.88 31.45 -23.56
N GLY A 738 -1.70 31.73 -22.55
CA GLY A 738 -3.10 32.14 -22.70
C GLY A 738 -3.99 31.09 -23.38
N LEU A 739 -3.66 29.81 -23.24
CA LEU A 739 -4.41 28.70 -23.86
C LEU A 739 -5.30 27.98 -22.86
N ASP A 740 -6.45 27.52 -23.34
CA ASP A 740 -7.27 26.56 -22.61
C ASP A 740 -6.67 25.15 -22.70
N SER A 741 -7.01 24.31 -21.72
CA SER A 741 -6.69 22.87 -21.74
C SER A 741 -7.16 22.21 -23.04
N ASN A 742 -6.35 21.28 -23.55
CA ASN A 742 -6.69 20.46 -24.71
C ASN A 742 -7.72 19.36 -24.42
N TYR A 743 -8.13 19.16 -23.15
CA TYR A 743 -9.03 18.09 -22.70
C TYR A 743 -8.59 16.66 -23.14
N GLY A 744 -7.29 16.47 -23.33
CA GLY A 744 -6.68 15.23 -23.80
C GLY A 744 -6.74 15.01 -25.32
N ASN A 745 -7.15 16.02 -26.10
CA ASN A 745 -7.17 15.98 -27.56
C ASN A 745 -5.92 16.64 -28.17
N TYR A 746 -4.92 15.83 -28.49
CA TYR A 746 -3.64 16.27 -29.09
C TYR A 746 -3.78 16.82 -30.51
N GLU A 747 -4.83 16.41 -31.22
CA GLU A 747 -5.10 16.83 -32.61
C GLU A 747 -5.90 18.14 -32.67
N ALA A 748 -6.29 18.70 -31.51
CA ALA A 748 -6.93 20.00 -31.46
C ALA A 748 -5.96 21.10 -31.93
N GLU A 749 -6.52 22.20 -32.44
CA GLU A 749 -5.76 23.41 -32.66
C GLU A 749 -5.07 23.85 -31.36
N LYS A 750 -3.77 24.08 -31.42
CA LYS A 750 -2.88 24.37 -30.28
C LYS A 750 -2.88 23.26 -29.21
N GLY A 751 -3.34 22.06 -29.55
CA GLY A 751 -3.58 20.96 -28.61
C GLY A 751 -2.35 20.28 -28.00
N ASN A 752 -1.14 20.64 -28.43
CA ASN A 752 0.13 20.14 -27.89
C ASN A 752 1.04 21.33 -27.55
N SER A 753 0.59 22.24 -26.68
CA SER A 753 1.31 23.48 -26.38
C SER A 753 1.66 23.56 -24.91
N ASP A 754 2.93 23.88 -24.63
CA ASP A 754 3.52 23.83 -23.29
C ASP A 754 4.41 25.07 -23.05
N PRO A 755 4.31 25.74 -21.88
CA PRO A 755 5.24 26.79 -21.46
C PRO A 755 6.71 26.35 -21.54
N VAL A 756 7.02 25.15 -21.04
CA VAL A 756 8.37 24.58 -21.06
C VAL A 756 8.35 23.14 -21.54
N VAL A 757 9.23 22.83 -22.51
CA VAL A 757 9.45 21.48 -23.03
C VAL A 757 10.90 21.08 -22.77
N ILE A 758 11.09 20.15 -21.83
CA ILE A 758 12.38 19.49 -21.55
C ILE A 758 12.33 18.09 -22.14
N ASN A 759 12.55 18.03 -23.46
CA ASN A 759 12.54 16.77 -24.19
C ASN A 759 13.89 16.04 -24.06
N GLY A 760 13.99 14.81 -24.56
CA GLY A 760 15.19 14.00 -24.40
C GLY A 760 15.09 12.69 -25.18
N ALA A 761 16.21 11.97 -25.23
CA ALA A 761 16.25 10.65 -25.87
C ALA A 761 15.23 9.70 -25.22
N TYR A 762 14.57 8.92 -26.06
CA TYR A 762 13.52 8.01 -25.61
C TYR A 762 14.06 6.76 -24.90
N SER A 763 15.29 6.35 -25.22
CA SER A 763 15.99 5.17 -24.71
C SER A 763 17.49 5.31 -24.95
N GLY A 764 18.29 4.41 -24.39
CA GLY A 764 19.74 4.40 -24.59
C GLY A 764 20.49 5.41 -23.71
N TYR A 765 21.80 5.47 -23.91
CA TYR A 765 22.74 6.23 -23.07
C TYR A 765 22.31 7.70 -22.84
N GLU A 766 21.96 8.44 -23.89
CA GLU A 766 21.60 9.87 -23.81
C GLU A 766 20.38 10.16 -22.92
N SER A 767 19.48 9.18 -22.70
CA SER A 767 18.27 9.37 -21.88
C SER A 767 18.56 9.50 -20.38
N TYR A 768 19.78 9.20 -19.95
CA TYR A 768 20.21 9.23 -18.54
C TYR A 768 21.26 10.32 -18.23
N LEU A 769 21.76 11.04 -19.24
CA LEU A 769 22.91 11.94 -19.09
C LEU A 769 22.54 13.36 -18.70
N TYR A 770 21.48 13.86 -19.32
CA TYR A 770 21.22 15.29 -19.35
C TYR A 770 20.21 15.69 -18.28
N SER A 771 20.30 16.94 -17.84
CA SER A 771 19.50 17.47 -16.76
C SER A 771 19.00 18.89 -17.03
N ALA A 772 17.91 19.26 -16.35
CA ALA A 772 17.39 20.62 -16.35
C ALA A 772 17.01 21.05 -14.93
N HIS A 773 17.30 22.30 -14.61
CA HIS A 773 17.09 22.90 -13.30
C HIS A 773 16.23 24.15 -13.48
N LEU A 774 15.02 24.12 -12.93
CA LEU A 774 14.06 25.20 -13.01
C LEU A 774 13.84 25.78 -11.62
N TYR A 775 14.01 27.09 -11.47
CA TYR A 775 13.71 27.76 -10.21
C TYR A 775 12.96 29.07 -10.39
N ASN A 776 12.15 29.43 -9.39
CA ASN A 776 11.35 30.66 -9.39
C ASN A 776 10.60 30.85 -10.72
N VAL A 777 9.83 29.83 -11.11
CA VAL A 777 9.09 29.82 -12.38
C VAL A 777 7.61 30.08 -12.14
N ASP A 778 6.98 30.88 -13.00
CA ASP A 778 5.54 31.09 -13.07
C ASP A 778 5.06 30.67 -14.46
N LEU A 779 4.51 29.46 -14.56
CA LEU A 779 4.13 28.84 -15.83
C LEU A 779 2.62 28.67 -15.87
N ALA A 780 1.94 29.30 -16.82
CA ALA A 780 0.48 29.32 -16.88
C ALA A 780 -0.04 28.96 -18.28
N ASN A 781 -1.25 28.38 -18.27
CA ASN A 781 -2.13 28.25 -19.42
C ASN A 781 -1.48 27.59 -20.65
N GLY A 782 -0.71 26.51 -20.41
CA GLY A 782 -0.44 25.52 -21.44
C GLY A 782 -1.73 24.77 -21.79
N SER A 783 -1.84 24.24 -23.01
CA SER A 783 -3.00 23.45 -23.39
C SER A 783 -2.82 21.98 -22.99
N ASP A 784 -1.62 21.43 -23.11
CA ASP A 784 -1.33 20.04 -22.80
C ASP A 784 -0.66 19.91 -21.43
N ALA A 785 0.47 20.57 -21.21
CA ALA A 785 1.19 20.62 -19.94
C ALA A 785 1.77 22.01 -19.62
N ASN A 786 2.18 22.23 -18.37
CA ASN A 786 3.04 23.37 -18.00
C ASN A 786 4.52 23.00 -18.16
N GLY A 787 4.85 21.73 -17.86
CA GLY A 787 6.17 21.14 -18.11
C GLY A 787 6.05 19.74 -18.71
N ASP A 788 6.59 19.57 -19.92
CA ASP A 788 6.75 18.26 -20.57
C ASP A 788 8.17 17.74 -20.43
N LEU A 789 8.38 16.72 -19.58
CA LEU A 789 9.70 16.36 -19.04
C LEU A 789 10.09 14.93 -19.42
N LYS A 790 11.21 14.76 -20.13
CA LYS A 790 11.74 13.45 -20.57
C LYS A 790 13.19 13.17 -20.13
N LYS A 791 13.77 14.07 -19.33
CA LYS A 791 15.10 13.97 -18.72
C LYS A 791 15.00 14.06 -17.20
N ARG A 792 16.14 14.11 -16.50
CA ARG A 792 16.18 14.43 -15.07
C ARG A 792 15.94 15.92 -14.86
N VAL A 793 14.90 16.27 -14.13
CA VAL A 793 14.47 17.66 -13.91
C VAL A 793 14.28 17.92 -12.42
N GLU A 794 14.74 19.08 -11.96
CA GLU A 794 14.40 19.60 -10.63
C GLU A 794 13.67 20.95 -10.82
N ILE A 795 12.51 21.11 -10.17
CA ILE A 795 11.74 22.36 -10.13
C ILE A 795 11.68 22.81 -8.67
N ASN A 796 12.16 24.02 -8.38
CA ASN A 796 12.12 24.60 -7.03
C ASN A 796 11.41 25.96 -7.05
N ASN A 797 10.49 26.20 -6.12
CA ASN A 797 9.74 27.47 -6.04
C ASN A 797 8.97 27.80 -7.33
N GLY A 798 8.20 26.84 -7.86
CA GLY A 798 7.38 27.04 -9.07
C GLY A 798 5.91 27.34 -8.74
N ARG A 799 5.30 28.31 -9.44
CA ARG A 799 3.84 28.48 -9.55
C ARG A 799 3.39 27.96 -10.91
N LEU A 800 2.46 27.00 -10.91
CA LEU A 800 2.03 26.31 -12.11
C LEU A 800 0.51 26.35 -12.22
N GLU A 801 -0.02 26.87 -13.33
CA GLU A 801 -1.45 27.10 -13.47
C GLU A 801 -2.02 26.48 -14.76
N GLY A 802 -3.12 25.73 -14.63
CA GLY A 802 -3.88 25.20 -15.74
C GLY A 802 -3.30 23.94 -16.40
N ALA A 803 -3.50 23.84 -17.72
CA ALA A 803 -3.19 22.69 -18.58
C ALA A 803 -3.95 21.39 -18.28
N CYS A 804 -3.99 20.48 -19.25
CA CYS A 804 -4.57 19.15 -19.09
C CYS A 804 -3.74 18.29 -18.11
N LYS A 805 -2.41 18.39 -18.19
CA LYS A 805 -1.42 17.64 -17.41
C LYS A 805 -0.32 18.57 -16.92
N THR A 806 -0.51 19.24 -15.79
CA THR A 806 0.39 20.33 -15.34
C THR A 806 1.88 19.94 -15.35
N LEU A 807 2.25 18.88 -14.62
CA LEU A 807 3.62 18.34 -14.59
C LEU A 807 3.66 16.92 -15.13
N ARG A 808 4.22 16.78 -16.34
CA ARG A 808 4.23 15.53 -17.06
C ARG A 808 5.64 14.96 -17.19
N THR A 809 5.82 13.73 -16.71
CA THR A 809 7.06 12.96 -16.92
C THR A 809 6.81 11.75 -17.81
N HIS A 810 7.76 11.46 -18.70
CA HIS A 810 7.72 10.32 -19.60
C HIS A 810 8.98 9.48 -19.55
N LYS A 811 8.83 8.21 -19.93
CA LYS A 811 9.93 7.29 -20.25
C LYS A 811 10.89 7.14 -19.09
N HIS A 812 12.10 7.70 -19.20
CA HIS A 812 13.15 7.63 -18.19
C HIS A 812 13.33 8.96 -17.45
N GLY A 813 12.49 9.95 -17.78
CA GLY A 813 12.47 11.25 -17.15
C GLY A 813 12.09 11.16 -15.68
N SER A 814 12.64 12.08 -14.91
CA SER A 814 12.37 12.20 -13.48
C SER A 814 12.16 13.64 -13.10
N LEU A 815 11.34 13.86 -12.08
CA LEU A 815 11.08 15.19 -11.55
C LEU A 815 11.26 15.19 -10.05
N VAL A 816 11.99 16.17 -9.52
CA VAL A 816 11.85 16.61 -8.13
C VAL A 816 11.12 17.94 -8.15
N ALA A 817 9.91 18.00 -7.62
CA ALA A 817 9.16 19.23 -7.44
C ALA A 817 9.22 19.65 -5.96
N ALA A 818 9.94 20.72 -5.67
CA ALA A 818 10.15 21.24 -4.33
C ALA A 818 9.56 22.65 -4.18
N ASN A 819 8.81 22.86 -3.11
CA ASN A 819 8.24 24.16 -2.76
C ASN A 819 7.37 24.76 -3.89
N CYS A 820 6.61 23.93 -4.62
CA CYS A 820 5.79 24.39 -5.73
C CYS A 820 4.33 24.58 -5.33
N GLU A 821 3.68 25.58 -5.92
CA GLU A 821 2.24 25.78 -5.90
C GLU A 821 1.66 25.41 -7.26
N VAL A 822 0.60 24.60 -7.25
CA VAL A 822 -0.18 24.29 -8.45
C VAL A 822 -1.62 24.74 -8.29
N ILE A 823 -2.15 25.36 -9.35
CA ILE A 823 -3.53 25.80 -9.44
C ILE A 823 -4.18 25.08 -10.63
N GLN A 824 -5.22 24.30 -10.36
CA GLN A 824 -5.92 23.56 -11.39
C GLN A 824 -6.85 24.47 -12.20
N GLY A 825 -6.88 24.31 -13.52
CA GLY A 825 -7.86 24.92 -14.39
C GLY A 825 -9.08 24.00 -14.62
N TYR A 826 -10.13 24.54 -15.24
CA TYR A 826 -11.37 23.80 -15.56
C TYR A 826 -11.11 22.47 -16.29
N GLY A 827 -10.18 22.47 -17.24
CA GLY A 827 -9.80 21.30 -18.04
C GLY A 827 -8.59 20.51 -17.51
N THR A 828 -8.13 20.75 -16.28
CA THR A 828 -7.02 19.97 -15.71
C THR A 828 -7.48 18.56 -15.40
N ARG A 829 -6.78 17.56 -15.96
CA ARG A 829 -7.06 16.14 -15.73
C ARG A 829 -6.28 15.61 -14.55
N GLU A 830 -4.98 15.89 -14.54
CA GLU A 830 -3.99 15.37 -13.61
C GLU A 830 -2.92 16.46 -13.39
N VAL A 831 -2.46 16.62 -12.15
CA VAL A 831 -1.40 17.57 -11.80
C VAL A 831 -0.04 16.89 -11.92
N PHE A 832 0.10 15.72 -11.28
CA PHE A 832 1.31 14.92 -11.30
C PHE A 832 1.09 13.71 -12.21
N SER A 833 1.57 13.84 -13.46
CA SER A 833 1.32 12.89 -14.54
C SER A 833 2.57 12.11 -14.90
N VAL A 834 2.66 10.87 -14.41
CA VAL A 834 3.67 9.90 -14.86
C VAL A 834 3.09 9.02 -15.99
N GLN A 835 3.62 9.16 -17.21
CA GLN A 835 3.08 8.45 -18.39
C GLN A 835 3.63 7.02 -18.53
N HIS A 836 4.81 6.73 -17.99
CA HIS A 836 5.44 5.41 -18.05
C HIS A 836 6.03 5.03 -16.69
N SER A 837 5.94 3.75 -16.31
CA SER A 837 6.42 3.24 -15.03
C SER A 837 7.91 3.41 -14.71
N PRO A 838 8.86 3.45 -15.68
CA PRO A 838 10.25 3.80 -15.36
C PRO A 838 10.47 5.31 -15.09
N ALA A 839 9.51 6.18 -15.41
CA ALA A 839 9.55 7.59 -15.02
C ALA A 839 9.03 7.75 -13.59
N TYR A 840 9.48 8.77 -12.87
CA TYR A 840 9.05 9.02 -11.50
C TYR A 840 8.96 10.51 -11.17
N GLN A 841 8.24 10.83 -10.09
CA GLN A 841 8.16 12.19 -9.56
C GLN A 841 8.29 12.16 -8.03
N GLU A 842 9.17 12.99 -7.49
CA GLU A 842 9.32 13.26 -6.06
C GLU A 842 8.74 14.64 -5.75
N ILE A 843 8.00 14.73 -4.65
CA ILE A 843 7.26 15.92 -4.25
C ILE A 843 7.69 16.31 -2.84
N TRP A 844 8.10 17.56 -2.65
CA TRP A 844 8.43 18.14 -1.35
C TRP A 844 7.77 19.50 -1.16
N ASN A 845 7.06 19.67 -0.05
CA ASN A 845 6.46 20.96 0.35
C ASN A 845 5.64 21.65 -0.78
N CYS A 846 4.88 20.86 -1.53
CA CYS A 846 4.02 21.37 -2.61
C CYS A 846 2.56 21.51 -2.16
N THR A 847 1.84 22.44 -2.79
CA THR A 847 0.40 22.63 -2.62
C THR A 847 -0.32 22.52 -3.97
N VAL A 848 -1.54 21.99 -3.95
CA VAL A 848 -2.47 21.99 -5.08
C VAL A 848 -3.79 22.62 -4.62
N ASP A 849 -4.17 23.73 -5.23
CA ASP A 849 -5.34 24.54 -4.85
C ASP A 849 -5.33 24.90 -3.36
N GLY A 850 -4.16 25.27 -2.84
CA GLY A 850 -3.94 25.60 -1.42
C GLY A 850 -3.88 24.40 -0.47
N VAL A 851 -4.12 23.17 -0.93
CA VAL A 851 -4.03 21.95 -0.12
C VAL A 851 -2.63 21.36 -0.23
N ARG A 852 -1.97 21.09 0.91
CA ARG A 852 -0.63 20.47 0.93
C ARG A 852 -0.67 19.03 0.43
N CYS A 853 0.32 18.64 -0.35
CA CYS A 853 0.56 17.26 -0.75
C CYS A 853 1.22 16.48 0.40
N VAL A 854 0.46 15.59 1.05
CA VAL A 854 0.93 14.82 2.21
C VAL A 854 1.21 13.36 1.83
N SER A 855 0.32 12.70 1.10
CA SER A 855 0.50 11.31 0.69
C SER A 855 -0.16 11.06 -0.65
N THR A 856 0.29 10.04 -1.38
CA THR A 856 -0.33 9.66 -2.65
C THR A 856 -1.80 9.26 -2.49
N THR A 857 -2.16 8.68 -1.34
CA THR A 857 -3.56 8.41 -0.96
C THR A 857 -4.36 9.69 -0.86
N GLN A 858 -3.91 10.67 -0.05
CA GLN A 858 -4.61 11.95 0.12
C GLN A 858 -4.74 12.71 -1.21
N MET A 859 -3.68 12.74 -2.02
CA MET A 859 -3.70 13.39 -3.34
C MET A 859 -4.66 12.70 -4.32
N ASN A 860 -4.82 11.39 -4.22
CA ASN A 860 -5.79 10.65 -5.03
C ASN A 860 -7.23 10.81 -4.52
N GLU A 861 -7.42 11.06 -3.23
CA GLU A 861 -8.72 11.31 -2.57
C GLU A 861 -9.21 12.75 -2.72
N GLN A 862 -8.33 13.71 -3.04
CA GLN A 862 -8.71 15.07 -3.44
C GLN A 862 -9.40 15.03 -4.81
N LYS A 863 -10.69 14.62 -4.80
CA LYS A 863 -11.52 14.49 -6.00
C LYS A 863 -11.99 15.86 -6.47
N LYS A 864 -11.92 16.05 -7.79
CA LYS A 864 -12.54 17.18 -8.48
C LYS A 864 -14.07 17.12 -8.33
N ASP A 865 -14.67 18.28 -8.09
CA ASP A 865 -16.12 18.44 -8.01
C ASP A 865 -16.72 18.77 -9.39
N ALA A 866 -18.02 19.11 -9.42
CA ALA A 866 -18.75 19.44 -10.63
C ALA A 866 -18.28 20.75 -11.33
N ASN A 867 -17.37 21.51 -10.74
CA ASN A 867 -16.78 22.71 -11.36
C ASN A 867 -15.63 22.39 -12.32
N TYR A 868 -15.25 21.11 -12.47
CA TYR A 868 -14.19 20.68 -13.38
C TYR A 868 -14.74 19.77 -14.49
N PHE A 869 -14.10 19.81 -15.67
CA PHE A 869 -14.44 18.92 -16.78
C PHE A 869 -14.25 17.43 -16.42
N TYR A 870 -13.24 17.12 -15.60
CA TYR A 870 -12.92 15.76 -15.14
C TYR A 870 -13.41 15.50 -13.70
N GLU A 871 -14.70 15.72 -13.45
CA GLU A 871 -15.36 15.42 -12.17
C GLU A 871 -15.01 14.01 -11.65
N GLY A 872 -14.76 13.89 -10.34
CA GLY A 872 -14.44 12.63 -9.67
C GLY A 872 -12.99 12.12 -9.85
N ARG A 873 -12.16 12.77 -10.67
CA ARG A 873 -10.72 12.45 -10.78
C ARG A 873 -9.90 13.09 -9.66
N GLY A 874 -8.86 12.38 -9.23
CA GLY A 874 -7.88 12.88 -8.26
C GLY A 874 -6.77 13.71 -8.92
N LEU A 875 -5.69 13.99 -8.18
CA LEU A 875 -4.55 14.75 -8.68
C LEU A 875 -3.52 13.93 -9.48
N LEU A 876 -3.51 12.61 -9.29
CA LEU A 876 -2.48 11.72 -9.83
C LEU A 876 -2.92 11.00 -11.12
N GLY A 877 -1.94 10.76 -11.99
CA GLY A 877 -2.11 9.99 -13.22
C GLY A 877 -2.17 8.46 -13.07
N GLY A 878 -2.13 7.77 -14.20
CA GLY A 878 -2.26 6.30 -14.27
C GLY A 878 -1.15 5.53 -13.54
N ASN A 879 0.10 5.97 -13.63
CA ASN A 879 1.25 5.34 -12.95
C ASN A 879 1.54 5.98 -11.58
N ARG A 880 0.51 6.16 -10.76
CA ARG A 880 0.63 6.82 -9.44
C ARG A 880 1.64 6.17 -8.48
N SER A 881 1.95 4.88 -8.64
CA SER A 881 2.97 4.19 -7.84
C SER A 881 4.40 4.69 -8.10
N SER A 882 4.60 5.47 -9.17
CA SER A 882 5.86 6.16 -9.49
C SER A 882 5.93 7.57 -8.91
N VAL A 883 4.94 8.00 -8.13
CA VAL A 883 4.96 9.28 -7.41
C VAL A 883 5.35 9.03 -5.96
N GLU A 884 6.22 9.88 -5.43
CA GLU A 884 6.65 9.85 -4.04
C GLU A 884 6.55 11.21 -3.37
N VAL A 885 5.99 11.23 -2.15
CA VAL A 885 5.97 12.43 -1.30
C VAL A 885 7.06 12.28 -0.25
N LEU A 886 8.11 13.09 -0.38
CA LEU A 886 9.30 12.99 0.45
C LEU A 886 8.99 13.36 1.92
N LYS A 887 9.60 12.61 2.84
CA LYS A 887 9.39 12.73 4.31
C LYS A 887 10.59 13.22 5.08
N THR A 888 11.57 13.73 4.35
CA THR A 888 12.77 14.37 4.87
C THR A 888 13.20 15.42 3.86
N TYR A 889 13.90 16.44 4.33
CA TYR A 889 14.34 17.53 3.47
C TYR A 889 15.09 16.99 2.23
N PRO A 890 14.72 17.42 1.01
CA PRO A 890 15.30 16.89 -0.21
C PRO A 890 16.68 17.47 -0.46
N THR A 891 17.58 16.63 -0.96
CA THR A 891 18.86 17.09 -1.52
C THR A 891 18.64 17.57 -2.95
N LEU A 892 18.65 18.89 -3.15
CA LEU A 892 18.57 19.55 -4.45
C LEU A 892 19.96 19.84 -5.02
N ASP A 893 20.08 19.83 -6.34
CA ASP A 893 21.31 20.23 -7.04
C ASP A 893 21.66 21.70 -6.74
N ALA A 894 22.95 22.03 -6.69
CA ALA A 894 23.42 23.40 -6.44
C ALA A 894 22.93 24.41 -7.50
N LEU A 895 22.64 23.95 -8.73
CA LEU A 895 22.03 24.75 -9.79
C LEU A 895 20.56 25.11 -9.49
N ASN A 896 19.90 24.45 -8.54
CA ASN A 896 18.49 24.67 -8.22
C ASN A 896 18.21 25.01 -6.74
N ARG A 897 19.25 24.94 -5.91
CA ARG A 897 19.18 25.16 -4.46
C ARG A 897 19.47 26.62 -4.11
N PHE A 898 18.67 27.20 -3.23
CA PHE A 898 18.95 28.49 -2.59
C PHE A 898 19.50 28.28 -1.18
N THR A 899 20.39 29.16 -0.73
CA THR A 899 20.81 29.23 0.69
C THR A 899 19.72 29.94 1.52
N MET A 900 18.53 29.33 1.55
CA MET A 900 17.33 29.89 2.18
C MET A 900 16.43 28.77 2.70
N THR A 901 15.97 28.90 3.94
CA THR A 901 14.92 28.06 4.52
C THR A 901 13.56 28.75 4.59
N ASP A 902 13.55 30.07 4.75
CA ASP A 902 12.37 30.93 4.96
C ASP A 902 12.81 32.41 4.87
N MET A 903 11.85 33.33 4.83
CA MET A 903 12.10 34.77 4.66
C MET A 903 11.31 35.63 5.64
N GLN A 904 11.81 36.84 5.88
CA GLN A 904 11.11 37.90 6.60
C GLN A 904 10.92 39.12 5.71
N PHE A 905 9.73 39.73 5.81
CA PHE A 905 9.41 41.00 5.17
C PHE A 905 9.10 42.05 6.23
N GLN A 906 9.47 43.30 5.95
CA GLN A 906 9.13 44.45 6.77
C GLN A 906 8.60 45.59 5.93
N VAL A 907 7.75 46.40 6.56
CA VAL A 907 7.19 47.62 6.00
C VAL A 907 7.42 48.80 6.93
N SER A 908 7.63 49.98 6.35
CA SER A 908 7.66 51.27 7.03
C SER A 908 6.66 52.22 6.38
N SER A 909 5.94 53.00 7.19
CA SER A 909 5.06 54.08 6.74
C SER A 909 5.62 55.48 7.01
N ASP A 910 6.90 55.58 7.39
CA ASP A 910 7.54 56.81 7.87
C ASP A 910 8.92 57.05 7.23
N ASN A 911 9.07 56.65 5.96
CA ASN A 911 10.31 56.73 5.18
C ASN A 911 11.48 56.01 5.87
N GLY A 912 11.21 54.82 6.40
CA GLY A 912 12.24 53.88 6.85
C GLY A 912 12.77 54.14 8.25
N SER A 913 12.17 55.07 9.01
CA SER A 913 12.62 55.41 10.36
C SER A 913 12.17 54.37 11.40
N THR A 914 11.00 53.77 11.21
CA THR A 914 10.52 52.60 11.94
C THR A 914 10.04 51.51 11.00
N TRP A 915 10.26 50.25 11.37
CA TRP A 915 9.90 49.08 10.57
C TRP A 915 9.05 48.12 11.39
N SER A 916 7.95 47.65 10.81
CA SER A 916 7.10 46.60 11.35
C SER A 916 7.13 45.36 10.45
N ASP A 917 6.88 44.19 11.02
CA ASP A 917 6.76 42.96 10.23
C ASP A 917 5.61 43.06 9.23
N LEU A 918 5.86 42.65 7.99
CA LEU A 918 4.87 42.56 6.93
C LEU A 918 4.49 41.08 6.76
N THR A 919 3.22 40.76 6.96
CA THR A 919 2.72 39.40 6.71
C THR A 919 2.65 39.17 5.20
N VAL A 920 3.41 38.19 4.73
CA VAL A 920 3.44 37.75 3.33
C VAL A 920 3.18 36.25 3.33
N ASP A 921 2.23 35.79 2.52
CA ASP A 921 1.83 34.39 2.52
C ASP A 921 2.92 33.48 1.96
N ASN A 922 3.00 32.25 2.48
CA ASN A 922 3.85 31.18 1.95
C ASN A 922 5.34 31.54 1.87
N VAL A 923 5.89 32.28 2.84
CA VAL A 923 7.34 32.59 2.92
C VAL A 923 8.06 31.99 4.15
N ASP A 924 7.31 31.30 5.01
CA ASP A 924 7.81 30.70 6.25
C ASP A 924 8.20 29.22 6.08
N LEU A 925 8.68 28.59 7.17
CA LEU A 925 8.92 27.16 7.21
C LEU A 925 7.68 26.32 6.86
N PRO A 926 7.87 25.17 6.18
CA PRO A 926 9.14 24.50 5.89
C PRO A 926 9.87 24.97 4.62
N GLY A 927 9.42 26.06 3.98
CA GLY A 927 10.02 26.61 2.77
C GLY A 927 9.05 27.57 2.08
N VAL A 928 9.59 28.52 1.31
CA VAL A 928 8.80 29.47 0.51
C VAL A 928 8.06 28.73 -0.61
N ILE A 929 6.73 28.65 -0.59
CA ILE A 929 5.96 27.86 -1.59
C ILE A 929 5.57 28.73 -2.79
N GLY A 930 5.70 28.21 -4.00
CA GLY A 930 5.37 28.93 -5.23
C GLY A 930 6.50 29.86 -5.71
N CYS A 931 6.24 30.61 -6.79
CA CYS A 931 7.17 31.61 -7.29
C CYS A 931 7.34 32.77 -6.29
N PHE A 932 8.41 33.55 -6.43
CA PHE A 932 8.79 34.67 -5.58
C PHE A 932 8.03 35.95 -5.94
N LYS A 933 6.70 35.85 -5.94
CA LYS A 933 5.76 36.93 -6.26
C LYS A 933 4.55 36.86 -5.36
N ARG A 934 4.13 38.00 -4.78
CA ARG A 934 2.97 38.07 -3.87
C ARG A 934 2.22 39.38 -4.04
N SER A 935 0.92 39.33 -3.79
CA SER A 935 0.06 40.51 -3.71
C SER A 935 -0.27 40.80 -2.25
N VAL A 936 -0.06 42.04 -1.82
CA VAL A 936 -0.35 42.49 -0.46
C VAL A 936 -1.21 43.75 -0.51
N SER A 937 -2.31 43.76 0.25
CA SER A 937 -3.19 44.92 0.29
C SER A 937 -2.75 45.93 1.35
N PHE A 938 -2.79 47.20 1.00
CA PHE A 938 -2.43 48.32 1.86
C PHE A 938 -3.55 49.36 1.91
N SER A 939 -3.64 50.09 3.02
CA SER A 939 -4.40 51.34 3.08
C SER A 939 -3.70 52.44 2.28
N SER A 940 -4.42 53.47 1.86
CA SER A 940 -3.80 54.61 1.16
C SER A 940 -2.66 55.23 1.97
N GLY A 941 -1.55 55.51 1.28
CA GLY A 941 -0.32 56.00 1.91
C GLY A 941 0.93 55.63 1.10
N THR A 942 2.06 56.15 1.54
CA THR A 942 3.38 55.78 1.01
C THR A 942 4.05 54.83 2.00
N TYR A 943 4.57 53.72 1.48
CA TYR A 943 5.24 52.70 2.28
C TYR A 943 6.60 52.35 1.68
N GLU A 944 7.53 51.95 2.53
CA GLU A 944 8.80 51.33 2.14
C GLU A 944 8.78 49.87 2.56
N ILE A 945 9.20 48.97 1.67
CA ILE A 945 9.24 47.52 1.91
C ILE A 945 10.67 47.01 1.72
N ARG A 946 11.07 46.06 2.57
CA ARG A 946 12.33 45.30 2.45
C ARG A 946 12.13 43.85 2.89
N CYS A 947 12.99 42.95 2.43
CA CYS A 947 12.97 41.54 2.81
C CYS A 947 14.38 40.99 3.10
N ARG A 948 14.47 39.81 3.71
CA ARG A 948 15.73 39.07 3.93
C ARG A 948 15.47 37.56 4.05
N CYS A 949 16.49 36.77 3.73
CA CYS A 949 16.47 35.32 3.90
C CYS A 949 17.00 34.88 5.27
N PHE A 950 16.51 33.75 5.76
CA PHE A 950 17.14 32.95 6.80
C PHE A 950 17.69 31.66 6.21
N ASN A 951 18.73 31.10 6.84
CA ASN A 951 19.24 29.77 6.49
C ASN A 951 19.68 29.05 7.77
N GLY A 952 18.81 28.21 8.33
CA GLY A 952 19.03 27.74 9.72
C GLY A 952 19.08 28.92 10.68
N ALA A 953 19.93 28.88 11.70
CA ALA A 953 20.09 30.02 12.64
C ALA A 953 20.68 31.30 12.02
N LEU A 954 21.20 31.23 10.79
CA LEU A 954 21.83 32.38 10.14
C LEU A 954 20.78 33.36 9.61
N ILE A 955 21.00 34.65 9.88
CA ILE A 955 20.13 35.75 9.46
C ILE A 955 20.82 36.53 8.34
N GLY A 956 20.15 36.65 7.19
CA GLY A 956 20.64 37.38 6.02
C GLY A 956 20.59 38.89 6.17
N ALA A 957 21.30 39.57 5.26
CA ALA A 957 21.19 41.02 5.10
C ALA A 957 19.83 41.40 4.52
N TRP A 958 19.39 42.64 4.80
CA TRP A 958 18.20 43.21 4.16
C TRP A 958 18.46 43.48 2.68
N SER A 959 17.43 43.28 1.86
CA SER A 959 17.37 43.66 0.46
C SER A 959 17.52 45.18 0.27
N ASN A 960 17.54 45.60 -0.99
CA ASN A 960 17.16 46.96 -1.35
C ASN A 960 15.77 47.31 -0.80
N THR A 961 15.53 48.60 -0.56
CA THR A 961 14.24 49.12 -0.14
C THR A 961 13.46 49.59 -1.36
N VAL A 962 12.19 49.19 -1.45
CA VAL A 962 11.26 49.66 -2.50
C VAL A 962 10.21 50.56 -1.89
N SER A 963 9.93 51.70 -2.55
CA SER A 963 8.89 52.63 -2.13
C SER A 963 7.65 52.46 -3.00
N ILE A 964 6.49 52.29 -2.38
CA ILE A 964 5.19 52.16 -3.03
C ILE A 964 4.26 53.27 -2.55
N THR A 965 3.32 53.69 -3.40
CA THR A 965 2.27 54.65 -3.04
C THR A 965 0.92 54.10 -3.48
N ILE A 966 -0.02 54.03 -2.53
CA ILE A 966 -1.34 53.43 -2.65
C ILE A 966 -2.44 54.49 -2.72
#